data_AF-Q96T76-F1
#
_entry.id   AF-Q96T76-F1
#
_cell.length_a   1.000
_cell.length_b   1.000
_cell.length_c   1.000
_cell.angle_alpha   90.00
_cell.angle_beta   90.00
_cell.angle_gamma   90.00
#
_symmetry.space_group_name_H-M   'P 1'
#
loop_
_entity.id
_entity.type
_entity.pdbx_description
1 polymer ?
#
loop_
_entity_poly.entity_id
_entity_poly.type
_entity_poly.pdbx_seq_one_letter_code
_entity_poly.pdbx_strand_id
1 'polypeptide(L)'
;MAAAAAVEAAAPMGALWGLVHDFVVGQQEGPADQVAADVKSGNYTVLQVVEALGSSLENPEPRTRARAIQLLSQVLLHCHTLLLEKEVVHLILFYENRLKDHHLVIPSVLQGLKALSLCVALPPGLAVSVLKAIFQEVHVQSLPQVDRHTVYNIITNFMRTREEELKSLGADFTFGFIQVMDGEKDPRNLLVAFRIVHDLISRDYSLGPFVEELFEVTSCYFPIDFTPPPNDPHGIQREDLILSLRAVLASTPRFAEFLLPLLIEKVDSEVLSAKLDSLQTLNACCAVYGQKELKDFLPSLWASIRREVFQTASERVEAEGLAALHSLTACLSRSVLRADAEDLLDSFLSNILQDCRHHLCEPDMKLVWPSAKLLQAAAGASARACDSVTSNVLPLLLEQFHKHSQSSQRRTILEMLLGFLKLQQKWSYEDKDQRPLNGFKDQLCSLVFMALTDPSTQLQLVGIRTLTVLGAQPDLLSYEDLELAVGHLYRLSFLKEDSQSCRVAALEASGTLAALYPVAFSSHLVPKLAEELRVGESNLTNGDEPTQCSRHLCCLQALSAVSTHPSIVKETLPLLLQHLWQVNRGNMVAQSSDVIAVCQSLRQMAEKCQQDPESCWYFHQTAIPCLLALAVQASMPEKEPSVLRKVLLEDEVLAAMVSVIGTATTHLSPELAAQSVTHIVPLFLDGNVSFLPENSFPSRFQPFQDGSSGQRRLIALLMAFVCSLPRNVEIPQLNQLMRELLELSCCHSCPFSSTAAAKCFAGLLNKHPAGQQLDEFLQLAVDKVEAGLGSGPCRSQAFTLLLWVTKALVLRYHPLSSCLTARLMGLLSDPELGPAAADGFSLLMSDCTDVLTRAGHAEVRIMFRQRFFTDNVPALVQGFHAAPQDVKPNYLKGLSHVLNRLPKPVLLPELPTLLSLLLEALSCPDCVVQLSTLSCLQPLLLEAPQVMSLHVDTLVTKFLNLSSSPSMAVRIAALQCMHALTRLPTPVLLPYKPQVIRALAKPLDDKKRLVRKEAVSARGEWFLLGSPGS
;
A
#
# COMPACT_ATOMS: atom_id res chain seq x y z
N MET A 1 -29.19 -33.44 -45.93
CA MET A 1 -28.24 -34.30 -46.67
C MET A 1 -27.16 -34.70 -45.67
N ALA A 2 -27.12 -35.88 -45.06
CA ALA A 2 -27.32 -37.20 -45.61
C ALA A 2 -28.17 -38.06 -44.65
N ALA A 3 -29.36 -38.42 -45.11
CA ALA A 3 -30.00 -39.68 -44.76
C ALA A 3 -29.63 -40.65 -45.87
N ALA A 4 -28.48 -41.32 -45.76
CA ALA A 4 -28.08 -42.43 -46.63
C ALA A 4 -26.79 -43.08 -46.12
N ALA A 5 -26.86 -43.76 -44.97
CA ALA A 5 -25.99 -44.89 -44.65
C ALA A 5 -26.50 -45.53 -43.34
N ALA A 6 -27.71 -46.09 -43.40
CA ALA A 6 -27.97 -47.29 -42.62
C ALA A 6 -27.17 -48.41 -43.30
N VAL A 7 -25.88 -48.49 -42.99
CA VAL A 7 -25.15 -49.75 -43.11
C VAL A 7 -25.03 -50.24 -41.69
N GLU A 8 -25.78 -51.31 -41.43
CA GLU A 8 -25.66 -52.20 -40.29
C GLU A 8 -24.20 -52.60 -40.08
N ALA A 9 -23.44 -51.78 -39.37
CA ALA A 9 -22.32 -52.24 -38.59
C ALA A 9 -22.86 -52.39 -37.16
N ALA A 10 -23.67 -53.42 -36.93
CA ALA A 10 -23.77 -53.99 -35.61
C ALA A 10 -22.34 -54.45 -35.26
N ALA A 11 -21.53 -53.56 -34.69
CA ALA A 11 -20.32 -53.96 -33.99
C ALA A 11 -20.77 -55.09 -33.06
N PRO A 12 -20.15 -56.28 -33.15
CA PRO A 12 -20.69 -57.43 -32.45
C PRO A 12 -20.70 -57.03 -30.99
N MET A 13 -21.88 -57.05 -30.37
CA MET A 13 -22.05 -56.80 -28.94
C MET A 13 -20.96 -57.49 -28.11
N GLY A 14 -20.39 -58.60 -28.61
CA GLY A 14 -19.22 -59.28 -28.06
C GLY A 14 -18.03 -58.39 -27.67
N ALA A 15 -17.72 -57.31 -28.40
CA ALA A 15 -16.64 -56.41 -28.02
C ALA A 15 -16.97 -55.62 -26.74
N LEU A 16 -18.21 -55.08 -26.66
CA LEU A 16 -18.72 -54.42 -25.46
C LEU A 16 -18.83 -55.41 -24.28
N TRP A 17 -19.34 -56.62 -24.51
CA TRP A 17 -19.36 -57.68 -23.49
C TRP A 17 -17.96 -58.00 -22.97
N GLY A 18 -16.95 -58.02 -23.85
CA GLY A 18 -15.55 -58.19 -23.48
C GLY A 18 -15.05 -57.08 -22.56
N LEU A 19 -15.25 -55.82 -22.93
CA LEU A 19 -14.87 -54.66 -22.10
C LEU A 19 -15.59 -54.66 -20.73
N VAL A 20 -16.88 -54.98 -20.71
CA VAL A 20 -17.67 -55.09 -19.48
C VAL A 20 -17.15 -56.23 -18.61
N HIS A 21 -16.87 -57.39 -19.20
CA HIS A 21 -16.31 -58.53 -18.48
C HIS A 21 -14.92 -58.21 -17.91
N ASP A 22 -14.05 -57.57 -18.69
CA ASP A 22 -12.70 -57.19 -18.26
C ASP A 22 -12.72 -56.15 -17.14
N PHE A 23 -13.69 -55.23 -17.16
CA PHE A 23 -13.91 -54.32 -16.04
C PHE A 23 -14.45 -55.09 -14.82
N VAL A 24 -15.62 -55.72 -14.93
CA VAL A 24 -16.32 -56.26 -13.76
C VAL A 24 -15.61 -57.47 -13.18
N VAL A 25 -15.31 -58.48 -14.01
CA VAL A 25 -14.70 -59.75 -13.61
C VAL A 25 -13.17 -59.66 -13.65
N GLY A 26 -12.62 -59.04 -14.70
CA GLY A 26 -11.17 -58.85 -14.85
C GLY A 26 -10.56 -57.81 -13.91
N GLN A 27 -11.39 -57.03 -13.21
CA GLN A 27 -10.98 -55.98 -12.25
C GLN A 27 -10.02 -54.93 -12.82
N GLN A 28 -10.13 -54.63 -14.12
CA GLN A 28 -9.33 -53.58 -14.77
C GLN A 28 -10.10 -52.24 -14.79
N GLU A 29 -9.43 -51.10 -14.58
CA GLU A 29 -10.07 -49.78 -14.67
C GLU A 29 -10.11 -49.22 -16.10
N GLY A 30 -9.09 -49.53 -16.92
CA GLY A 30 -8.94 -49.02 -18.29
C GLY A 30 -10.15 -49.22 -19.23
N PRO A 31 -10.93 -50.31 -19.13
CA PRO A 31 -12.11 -50.47 -19.98
C PRO A 31 -13.17 -49.38 -19.80
N ALA A 32 -13.25 -48.70 -18.66
CA ALA A 32 -14.25 -47.66 -18.45
C ALA A 32 -14.04 -46.43 -19.34
N ASP A 33 -12.80 -45.98 -19.48
CA ASP A 33 -12.45 -44.86 -20.35
C ASP A 33 -12.73 -45.21 -21.81
N GLN A 34 -12.44 -46.45 -22.21
CA GLN A 34 -12.72 -46.94 -23.56
C GLN A 34 -14.22 -47.00 -23.83
N VAL A 35 -15.02 -47.56 -22.92
CA VAL A 35 -16.48 -47.60 -23.07
C VAL A 35 -17.06 -46.17 -23.10
N ALA A 36 -16.58 -45.26 -22.26
CA ALA A 36 -17.00 -43.87 -22.28
C ALA A 36 -16.66 -43.17 -23.60
N ALA A 37 -15.47 -43.43 -24.16
CA ALA A 37 -15.06 -42.91 -25.45
C ALA A 37 -15.93 -43.48 -26.60
N ASP A 38 -16.25 -44.78 -26.56
CA ASP A 38 -17.10 -45.44 -27.55
C ASP A 38 -18.56 -44.97 -27.49
N VAL A 39 -19.06 -44.64 -26.30
CA VAL A 39 -20.38 -44.00 -26.18
C VAL A 39 -20.35 -42.58 -26.73
N LYS A 40 -19.29 -41.80 -26.46
CA LYS A 40 -19.13 -40.43 -27.02
C LYS A 40 -19.01 -40.40 -28.53
N SER A 41 -18.35 -41.38 -29.12
CA SER A 41 -18.22 -41.50 -30.58
C SER A 41 -19.49 -41.99 -31.26
N GLY A 42 -20.48 -42.47 -30.49
CA GLY A 42 -21.71 -43.06 -30.99
C GLY A 42 -21.56 -44.52 -31.44
N ASN A 43 -20.44 -45.17 -31.12
CA ASN A 43 -20.22 -46.60 -31.39
C ASN A 43 -21.18 -47.48 -30.57
N TYR A 44 -21.48 -47.06 -29.34
CA TYR A 44 -22.49 -47.67 -28.48
C TYR A 44 -23.42 -46.62 -27.87
N THR A 45 -24.63 -47.02 -27.51
CA THR A 45 -25.53 -46.20 -26.68
C THR A 45 -25.37 -46.57 -25.21
N VAL A 46 -25.76 -45.67 -24.31
CA VAL A 46 -25.80 -45.97 -22.86
C VAL A 46 -26.73 -47.17 -22.59
N LEU A 47 -27.83 -47.32 -23.34
CA LEU A 47 -28.71 -48.48 -23.25
C LEU A 47 -27.98 -49.79 -23.54
N GLN A 48 -27.16 -49.84 -24.60
CA GLN A 48 -26.36 -51.03 -24.92
C GLN A 48 -25.34 -51.36 -23.82
N VAL A 49 -24.78 -50.34 -23.16
CA VAL A 49 -23.90 -50.54 -21.99
C VAL A 49 -24.68 -51.15 -20.83
N VAL A 50 -25.90 -50.68 -20.56
CA VAL A 50 -26.78 -51.24 -19.52
C VAL A 50 -27.17 -52.68 -19.85
N GLU A 51 -27.51 -52.99 -21.10
CA GLU A 51 -27.82 -54.35 -21.56
C GLU A 51 -26.63 -55.30 -21.37
N ALA A 52 -25.42 -54.87 -21.74
CA ALA A 52 -24.19 -55.64 -21.52
C ALA A 52 -23.87 -55.85 -20.03
N LEU A 53 -24.29 -54.91 -19.17
CA LEU A 53 -24.11 -55.01 -17.72
C LEU A 53 -25.18 -55.86 -17.02
N GLY A 54 -26.29 -56.21 -17.68
CA GLY A 54 -27.49 -56.76 -17.04
C GLY A 54 -27.23 -57.90 -16.04
N SER A 55 -26.49 -58.93 -16.44
CA SER A 55 -26.15 -60.07 -15.57
C SER A 55 -25.25 -59.69 -14.38
N SER A 56 -24.45 -58.64 -14.51
CA SER A 56 -23.57 -58.13 -13.46
C SER A 56 -24.30 -57.21 -12.48
N LEU A 57 -25.29 -56.45 -12.96
CA LEU A 57 -26.14 -55.57 -12.13
C LEU A 57 -27.09 -56.36 -11.23
N GLU A 58 -27.55 -57.53 -11.68
CA GLU A 58 -28.42 -58.44 -10.91
C GLU A 58 -27.64 -59.53 -10.15
N ASN A 59 -26.30 -59.51 -10.21
CA ASN A 59 -25.48 -60.54 -9.58
C ASN A 59 -25.71 -60.60 -8.07
N PRO A 60 -25.83 -61.78 -7.44
CA PRO A 60 -26.04 -61.90 -5.99
C PRO A 60 -24.87 -61.34 -5.15
N GLU A 61 -23.65 -61.30 -5.69
CA GLU A 61 -22.47 -60.77 -5.01
C GLU A 61 -22.44 -59.23 -5.05
N PRO A 62 -22.43 -58.53 -3.88
CA PRO A 62 -22.42 -57.07 -3.83
C PRO A 62 -21.23 -56.42 -4.53
N ARG A 63 -20.05 -57.07 -4.54
CA ARG A 63 -18.84 -56.55 -5.18
C ARG A 63 -18.98 -56.49 -6.70
N THR A 64 -19.55 -57.53 -7.30
CA THR A 64 -19.81 -57.60 -8.73
C THR A 64 -20.81 -56.51 -9.14
N ARG A 65 -21.89 -56.33 -8.37
CA ARG A 65 -22.83 -55.21 -8.58
C ARG A 65 -22.17 -53.85 -8.45
N ALA A 66 -21.35 -53.65 -7.42
CA ALA A 66 -20.64 -52.39 -7.20
C ALA A 66 -19.71 -52.04 -8.38
N ARG A 67 -18.93 -53.00 -8.90
CA ARG A 67 -18.10 -52.84 -10.10
C ARG A 67 -18.94 -52.50 -11.33
N ALA A 68 -20.05 -53.21 -11.54
CA ALA A 68 -20.94 -52.96 -12.67
C ALA A 68 -21.53 -51.54 -12.64
N ILE A 69 -21.97 -51.09 -11.45
CA ILE A 69 -22.50 -49.74 -11.24
C ILE A 69 -21.38 -48.68 -11.33
N GLN A 70 -20.16 -49.00 -10.89
CA GLN A 70 -18.99 -48.13 -11.03
C GLN A 70 -18.69 -47.85 -12.50
N LEU A 71 -18.68 -48.89 -13.36
CA LEU A 71 -18.49 -48.72 -14.80
C LEU A 71 -19.57 -47.79 -15.37
N LEU A 72 -20.85 -48.09 -15.08
CA LEU A 72 -21.96 -47.27 -15.56
C LEU A 72 -21.81 -45.82 -15.09
N SER A 73 -21.46 -45.58 -13.83
CA SER A 73 -21.30 -44.25 -13.26
C SER A 73 -20.14 -43.47 -13.87
N GLN A 74 -19.01 -44.12 -14.12
CA GLN A 74 -17.85 -43.50 -14.80
C GLN A 74 -18.18 -43.13 -16.25
N VAL A 75 -18.92 -43.98 -16.96
CA VAL A 75 -19.42 -43.67 -18.32
C VAL A 75 -20.37 -42.48 -18.28
N LEU A 76 -21.32 -42.45 -17.34
CA LEU A 76 -22.26 -41.34 -17.20
C LEU A 76 -21.57 -40.01 -16.85
N LEU A 77 -20.55 -40.01 -16.00
CA LEU A 77 -19.78 -38.79 -15.68
C LEU A 77 -19.18 -38.13 -16.93
N HIS A 78 -18.85 -38.92 -17.95
CA HIS A 78 -18.32 -38.42 -19.21
C HIS A 78 -19.40 -38.12 -20.24
N CYS A 79 -20.54 -38.82 -20.20
CA CYS A 79 -21.54 -38.86 -21.25
C CYS A 79 -22.91 -38.26 -20.85
N HIS A 80 -23.05 -37.68 -19.65
CA HIS A 80 -24.35 -37.18 -19.14
C HIS A 80 -25.03 -36.14 -20.05
N THR A 81 -24.27 -35.45 -20.91
CA THR A 81 -24.80 -34.48 -21.90
C THR A 81 -25.48 -35.13 -23.10
N LEU A 82 -25.25 -36.43 -23.32
CA LEU A 82 -25.79 -37.18 -24.47
C LEU A 82 -27.12 -37.89 -24.16
N LEU A 83 -27.51 -37.94 -22.88
CA LEU A 83 -28.68 -38.66 -22.42
C LEU A 83 -29.97 -37.98 -22.84
N LEU A 84 -30.92 -38.76 -23.31
CA LEU A 84 -32.29 -38.33 -23.56
C LEU A 84 -33.08 -38.29 -22.23
N GLU A 85 -34.07 -37.41 -22.18
CA GLU A 85 -34.94 -37.24 -21.00
C GLU A 85 -35.49 -38.56 -20.45
N LYS A 86 -35.98 -39.45 -21.34
CA LYS A 86 -36.47 -40.78 -20.96
C LYS A 86 -35.38 -41.64 -20.35
N GLU A 87 -34.16 -41.61 -20.88
CA GLU A 87 -33.03 -42.39 -20.35
C GLU A 87 -32.66 -41.91 -18.95
N VAL A 88 -32.64 -40.59 -18.74
CA VAL A 88 -32.40 -39.98 -17.42
C VAL A 88 -33.42 -40.46 -16.39
N VAL A 89 -34.72 -40.54 -16.73
CA VAL A 89 -35.75 -41.06 -15.82
C VAL A 89 -35.45 -42.49 -15.38
N HIS A 90 -35.18 -43.38 -16.33
CA HIS A 90 -34.93 -44.79 -16.02
C HIS A 90 -33.64 -44.96 -15.19
N LEU A 91 -32.58 -44.21 -15.52
CA LEU A 91 -31.34 -44.22 -14.77
C LEU A 91 -31.52 -43.69 -13.34
N ILE A 92 -32.28 -42.62 -13.14
CA ILE A 92 -32.56 -42.10 -11.79
C ILE A 92 -33.32 -43.13 -10.97
N LEU A 93 -34.41 -43.70 -11.50
CA LEU A 93 -35.19 -44.72 -10.79
C LEU A 93 -34.33 -45.95 -10.45
N PHE A 94 -33.42 -46.33 -11.36
CA PHE A 94 -32.44 -47.38 -11.13
C PHE A 94 -31.50 -47.03 -9.97
N TYR A 95 -30.83 -45.87 -10.01
CA TYR A 95 -29.89 -45.46 -8.97
C TYR A 95 -30.56 -45.24 -7.62
N GLU A 96 -31.75 -44.62 -7.57
CA GLU A 96 -32.55 -44.50 -6.34
C GLU A 96 -32.88 -45.86 -5.74
N ASN A 97 -33.25 -46.84 -6.57
CA ASN A 97 -33.48 -48.20 -6.10
C ASN A 97 -32.19 -48.85 -5.57
N ARG A 98 -31.03 -48.56 -6.19
CA ARG A 98 -29.72 -49.06 -5.76
C ARG A 98 -29.16 -48.36 -4.51
N LEU A 99 -29.71 -47.22 -4.08
CA LEU A 99 -29.40 -46.65 -2.76
C LEU A 99 -29.83 -47.55 -1.60
N LYS A 100 -30.75 -48.51 -1.85
CA LYS A 100 -31.21 -49.51 -0.87
C LYS A 100 -30.36 -50.78 -0.86
N ASP A 101 -29.34 -50.85 -1.72
CA ASP A 101 -28.48 -52.01 -1.85
C ASP A 101 -27.41 -52.02 -0.74
N HIS A 102 -26.52 -53.02 -0.76
CA HIS A 102 -25.42 -53.17 0.17
C HIS A 102 -24.51 -51.93 0.17
N HIS A 103 -23.98 -51.56 1.34
CA HIS A 103 -23.16 -50.33 1.53
C HIS A 103 -21.94 -50.20 0.57
N LEU A 104 -21.44 -51.31 0.02
CA LEU A 104 -20.35 -51.34 -0.98
C LEU A 104 -20.75 -50.74 -2.34
N VAL A 105 -22.05 -50.72 -2.65
CA VAL A 105 -22.60 -50.25 -3.92
C VAL A 105 -22.86 -48.73 -3.89
N ILE A 106 -23.15 -48.19 -2.69
CA ILE A 106 -23.56 -46.80 -2.48
C ILE A 106 -22.58 -45.76 -3.05
N PRO A 107 -21.24 -45.87 -2.87
CA PRO A 107 -20.31 -44.90 -3.44
C PRO A 107 -20.43 -44.77 -4.96
N SER A 108 -20.54 -45.91 -5.67
CA SER A 108 -20.73 -45.92 -7.12
C SER A 108 -22.07 -45.31 -7.50
N VAL A 109 -23.14 -45.63 -6.77
CA VAL A 109 -24.48 -45.04 -6.97
C VAL A 109 -24.44 -43.51 -6.84
N LEU A 110 -23.75 -42.98 -5.82
CA LEU A 110 -23.61 -41.55 -5.61
C LEU A 110 -22.83 -40.87 -6.75
N GLN A 111 -21.79 -41.52 -7.31
CA GLN A 111 -21.11 -40.99 -8.50
C GLN A 111 -22.04 -40.93 -9.72
N GLY A 112 -22.88 -41.95 -9.92
CA GLY A 112 -23.91 -41.94 -10.96
C GLY A 112 -24.92 -40.81 -10.77
N LEU A 113 -25.44 -40.64 -9.55
CA LEU A 113 -26.37 -39.54 -9.21
C LEU A 113 -25.71 -38.16 -9.37
N LYS A 114 -24.41 -38.02 -9.04
CA LYS A 114 -23.65 -36.79 -9.32
C LYS A 114 -23.58 -36.49 -10.81
N ALA A 115 -23.30 -37.47 -11.67
CA ALA A 115 -23.34 -37.29 -13.12
C ALA A 115 -24.72 -36.82 -13.59
N LEU A 116 -25.79 -37.47 -13.10
CA LEU A 116 -27.17 -37.14 -13.47
C LEU A 116 -27.60 -35.75 -12.94
N SER A 117 -27.07 -35.31 -11.79
CA SER A 117 -27.32 -33.95 -11.26
C SER A 117 -26.76 -32.83 -12.16
N LEU A 118 -25.82 -33.16 -13.05
CA LEU A 118 -25.26 -32.24 -14.05
C LEU A 118 -26.00 -32.29 -15.39
N CYS A 119 -26.99 -33.17 -15.55
CA CYS A 119 -27.71 -33.34 -16.80
C CYS A 119 -28.76 -32.23 -17.00
N VAL A 120 -28.68 -31.54 -18.14
CA VAL A 120 -29.66 -30.50 -18.52
C VAL A 120 -31.03 -31.12 -18.81
N ALA A 121 -31.06 -32.35 -19.33
CA ALA A 121 -32.27 -33.07 -19.71
C ALA A 121 -33.01 -33.72 -18.52
N LEU A 122 -32.67 -33.39 -17.27
CA LEU A 122 -33.35 -33.87 -16.07
C LEU A 122 -34.82 -33.37 -16.02
N PRO A 123 -35.82 -34.26 -15.99
CA PRO A 123 -37.22 -33.86 -15.81
C PRO A 123 -37.50 -33.15 -14.47
N PRO A 124 -38.49 -32.23 -14.45
CA PRO A 124 -38.99 -31.65 -13.22
C PRO A 124 -39.43 -32.71 -12.20
N GLY A 125 -39.12 -32.48 -10.93
CA GLY A 125 -39.49 -33.36 -9.81
C GLY A 125 -38.47 -34.47 -9.52
N LEU A 126 -37.62 -34.86 -10.47
CA LEU A 126 -36.61 -35.89 -10.21
C LEU A 126 -35.45 -35.39 -9.34
N ALA A 127 -35.12 -34.09 -9.37
CA ALA A 127 -34.16 -33.52 -8.42
C ALA A 127 -34.63 -33.69 -6.96
N VAL A 128 -35.93 -33.42 -6.74
CA VAL A 128 -36.59 -33.62 -5.44
C VAL A 128 -36.62 -35.10 -5.06
N SER A 129 -36.94 -35.99 -6.01
CA SER A 129 -36.94 -37.44 -5.81
C SER A 129 -35.57 -37.97 -5.36
N VAL A 130 -34.50 -37.57 -6.06
CA VAL A 130 -33.12 -37.97 -5.76
C VAL A 130 -32.70 -37.50 -4.38
N LEU A 131 -33.00 -36.25 -4.03
CA LEU A 131 -32.66 -35.71 -2.71
C LEU A 131 -33.41 -36.41 -1.58
N LYS A 132 -34.71 -36.69 -1.76
CA LYS A 132 -35.49 -37.50 -0.80
C LYS A 132 -34.89 -38.88 -0.62
N ALA A 133 -34.51 -39.55 -1.72
CA ALA A 133 -33.89 -40.87 -1.67
C ALA A 133 -32.52 -40.84 -0.96
N ILE A 134 -31.70 -39.81 -1.19
CA ILE A 134 -30.42 -39.63 -0.48
C ILE A 134 -30.67 -39.41 1.02
N PHE A 135 -31.55 -38.47 1.38
CA PHE A 135 -31.83 -38.16 2.79
C PHE A 135 -32.42 -39.37 3.54
N GLN A 136 -33.21 -40.20 2.87
CA GLN A 136 -33.84 -41.37 3.48
C GLN A 136 -32.91 -42.59 3.60
N GLU A 137 -32.12 -42.88 2.57
CA GLU A 137 -31.40 -44.16 2.46
C GLU A 137 -29.89 -44.04 2.75
N VAL A 138 -29.33 -42.83 2.75
CA VAL A 138 -27.87 -42.62 2.87
C VAL A 138 -27.50 -41.96 4.19
N HIS A 139 -26.85 -42.73 5.07
CA HIS A 139 -26.20 -42.17 6.25
C HIS A 139 -24.85 -41.52 5.87
N VAL A 140 -24.89 -40.27 5.42
CA VAL A 140 -23.76 -39.58 4.78
C VAL A 140 -22.48 -39.62 5.62
N GLN A 141 -22.55 -39.40 6.93
CA GLN A 141 -21.34 -39.39 7.77
C GLN A 141 -20.64 -40.74 7.92
N SER A 142 -21.29 -41.86 7.58
CA SER A 142 -20.61 -43.16 7.52
C SER A 142 -19.74 -43.36 6.28
N LEU A 143 -19.86 -42.46 5.28
CA LEU A 143 -19.13 -42.58 4.03
C LEU A 143 -17.71 -42.01 4.13
N PRO A 144 -16.78 -42.51 3.29
CA PRO A 144 -15.49 -41.87 3.07
C PRO A 144 -15.64 -40.40 2.66
N GLN A 145 -14.64 -39.58 2.97
CA GLN A 145 -14.68 -38.14 2.76
C GLN A 145 -15.04 -37.73 1.32
N VAL A 146 -14.51 -38.43 0.31
CA VAL A 146 -14.76 -38.16 -1.12
C VAL A 146 -16.23 -38.42 -1.49
N ASP A 147 -16.85 -39.42 -0.87
CA ASP A 147 -18.24 -39.77 -1.13
C ASP A 147 -19.18 -38.79 -0.41
N ARG A 148 -18.83 -38.31 0.79
CA ARG A 148 -19.53 -37.19 1.44
C ARG A 148 -19.47 -35.92 0.60
N HIS A 149 -18.28 -35.61 0.07
CA HIS A 149 -18.08 -34.49 -0.84
C HIS A 149 -18.95 -34.62 -2.10
N THR A 150 -19.18 -35.85 -2.58
CA THR A 150 -20.06 -36.14 -3.70
C THR A 150 -21.52 -35.80 -3.39
N VAL A 151 -22.00 -36.10 -2.18
CA VAL A 151 -23.35 -35.71 -1.73
C VAL A 151 -23.53 -34.18 -1.71
N TYR A 152 -22.58 -33.44 -1.11
CA TYR A 152 -22.63 -31.98 -1.10
C TYR A 152 -22.63 -31.37 -2.51
N ASN A 153 -21.90 -31.97 -3.44
CA ASN A 153 -21.90 -31.53 -4.84
C ASN A 153 -23.23 -31.81 -5.56
N ILE A 154 -23.88 -32.95 -5.29
CA ILE A 154 -25.23 -33.23 -5.81
C ILE A 154 -26.20 -32.13 -5.34
N ILE A 155 -26.19 -31.82 -4.03
CA ILE A 155 -27.04 -30.79 -3.44
C ILE A 155 -26.74 -29.43 -4.06
N THR A 156 -25.47 -29.03 -4.14
CA THR A 156 -25.04 -27.75 -4.75
C THR A 156 -25.47 -27.65 -6.21
N ASN A 157 -25.33 -28.74 -6.99
CA ASN A 157 -25.75 -28.77 -8.39
C ASN A 157 -27.25 -28.51 -8.52
N PHE A 158 -28.07 -29.17 -7.70
CA PHE A 158 -29.52 -28.99 -7.71
C PHE A 158 -29.96 -27.62 -7.18
N MET A 159 -29.33 -27.09 -6.11
CA MET A 159 -29.62 -25.73 -5.64
C MET A 159 -29.32 -24.68 -6.73
N ARG A 160 -28.34 -24.93 -7.59
CA ARG A 160 -28.01 -24.03 -8.70
C ARG A 160 -28.96 -24.16 -9.89
N THR A 161 -29.38 -25.38 -10.25
CA THR A 161 -30.10 -25.63 -11.52
C THR A 161 -31.61 -25.86 -11.34
N ARG A 162 -32.05 -26.15 -10.12
CA ARG A 162 -33.42 -26.62 -9.80
C ARG A 162 -34.00 -25.93 -8.55
N GLU A 163 -33.52 -24.73 -8.22
CA GLU A 163 -33.85 -23.99 -6.98
C GLU A 163 -35.35 -23.99 -6.63
N GLU A 164 -36.23 -23.62 -7.56
CA GLU A 164 -37.67 -23.55 -7.31
C GLU A 164 -38.31 -24.93 -7.05
N GLU A 165 -37.79 -25.99 -7.68
CA GLU A 165 -38.22 -27.36 -7.41
C GLU A 165 -37.81 -27.77 -5.99
N LEU A 166 -36.60 -27.40 -5.56
CA LEU A 166 -36.10 -27.73 -4.23
C LEU A 166 -36.84 -26.94 -3.14
N LYS A 167 -37.20 -25.67 -3.38
CA LYS A 167 -38.04 -24.88 -2.45
C LYS A 167 -39.39 -25.53 -2.19
N SER A 168 -39.93 -26.31 -3.13
CA SER A 168 -41.20 -27.04 -2.95
C SER A 168 -41.15 -28.13 -1.87
N LEU A 169 -39.96 -28.57 -1.46
CA LEU A 169 -39.77 -29.46 -0.30
C LEU A 169 -40.07 -28.77 1.03
N GLY A 170 -40.11 -27.44 1.08
CA GLY A 170 -40.30 -26.70 2.31
C GLY A 170 -39.26 -27.06 3.38
N ALA A 171 -39.72 -27.25 4.62
CA ALA A 171 -38.85 -27.54 5.76
C ALA A 171 -38.17 -28.92 5.69
N ASP A 172 -38.70 -29.85 4.90
CA ASP A 172 -38.11 -31.18 4.73
C ASP A 172 -36.71 -31.11 4.10
N PHE A 173 -36.45 -30.13 3.23
CA PHE A 173 -35.12 -29.92 2.66
C PHE A 173 -34.13 -29.43 3.72
N THR A 174 -34.53 -28.50 4.57
CA THR A 174 -33.71 -28.00 5.68
C THR A 174 -33.39 -29.13 6.64
N PHE A 175 -34.38 -29.91 7.07
CA PHE A 175 -34.19 -31.06 7.95
C PHE A 175 -33.27 -32.12 7.33
N GLY A 176 -33.53 -32.49 6.08
CA GLY A 176 -32.68 -33.44 5.35
C GLY A 176 -31.24 -32.95 5.22
N PHE A 177 -31.02 -31.65 4.98
CA PHE A 177 -29.67 -31.09 4.93
C PHE A 177 -28.97 -31.09 6.30
N ILE A 178 -29.68 -30.78 7.39
CA ILE A 178 -29.15 -30.89 8.75
C ILE A 178 -28.65 -32.32 9.00
N GLN A 179 -29.44 -33.34 8.65
CA GLN A 179 -29.03 -34.75 8.78
C GLN A 179 -27.81 -35.11 7.92
N VAL A 180 -27.66 -34.50 6.75
CA VAL A 180 -26.49 -34.70 5.89
C VAL A 180 -25.23 -34.07 6.49
N MET A 181 -25.34 -32.86 7.05
CA MET A 181 -24.22 -32.08 7.57
C MET A 181 -23.77 -32.49 8.97
N ASP A 182 -24.69 -32.96 9.80
CA ASP A 182 -24.45 -33.28 11.21
C ASP A 182 -23.23 -34.19 11.38
N GLY A 183 -22.23 -33.73 12.14
CA GLY A 183 -21.00 -34.47 12.39
C GLY A 183 -19.90 -34.42 11.31
N GLU A 184 -20.01 -33.55 10.28
CA GLU A 184 -18.93 -33.35 9.30
C GLU A 184 -17.65 -32.79 9.95
N LYS A 185 -16.48 -33.28 9.52
CA LYS A 185 -15.18 -32.93 10.13
C LYS A 185 -14.13 -32.48 9.12
N ASP A 186 -14.32 -32.78 7.84
CA ASP A 186 -13.33 -32.43 6.82
C ASP A 186 -13.49 -30.95 6.41
N PRO A 187 -12.42 -30.13 6.46
CA PRO A 187 -12.50 -28.71 6.17
C PRO A 187 -12.98 -28.41 4.73
N ARG A 188 -12.70 -29.29 3.76
CA ARG A 188 -13.18 -29.11 2.37
C ARG A 188 -14.68 -29.26 2.28
N ASN A 189 -15.23 -30.21 3.03
CA ASN A 189 -16.66 -30.44 3.08
C ASN A 189 -17.37 -29.35 3.90
N LEU A 190 -16.77 -28.89 5.01
CA LEU A 190 -17.32 -27.81 5.84
C LEU A 190 -17.51 -26.51 5.04
N LEU A 191 -16.55 -26.12 4.20
CA LEU A 191 -16.71 -24.92 3.35
C LEU A 191 -17.93 -25.02 2.42
N VAL A 192 -18.14 -26.18 1.81
CA VAL A 192 -19.31 -26.40 0.94
C VAL A 192 -20.59 -26.45 1.76
N ALA A 193 -20.56 -27.10 2.92
CA ALA A 193 -21.70 -27.21 3.82
C ALA A 193 -22.14 -25.84 4.35
N PHE A 194 -21.21 -25.00 4.84
CA PHE A 194 -21.50 -23.63 5.27
C PHE A 194 -22.08 -22.79 4.13
N ARG A 195 -21.55 -22.93 2.90
CA ARG A 195 -22.13 -22.25 1.74
C ARG A 195 -23.56 -22.69 1.47
N ILE A 196 -23.86 -23.99 1.56
CA ILE A 196 -25.23 -24.50 1.40
C ILE A 196 -26.15 -23.92 2.49
N VAL A 197 -25.73 -23.86 3.75
CA VAL A 197 -26.53 -23.23 4.82
C VAL A 197 -26.75 -21.73 4.55
N HIS A 198 -25.72 -21.02 4.14
CA HIS A 198 -25.86 -19.62 3.77
C HIS A 198 -26.83 -19.43 2.60
N ASP A 199 -26.77 -20.29 1.57
CA ASP A 199 -27.70 -20.27 0.44
C ASP A 199 -29.13 -20.65 0.86
N LEU A 200 -29.32 -21.58 1.80
CA LEU A 200 -30.64 -21.88 2.40
C LEU A 200 -31.29 -20.61 2.95
N ILE A 201 -30.51 -19.80 3.68
CA ILE A 201 -31.01 -18.60 4.35
C ILE A 201 -31.19 -17.45 3.34
N SER A 202 -30.13 -17.13 2.60
CA SER A 202 -30.11 -15.96 1.71
C SER A 202 -30.99 -16.08 0.46
N ARG A 203 -31.37 -17.30 0.08
CA ARG A 203 -32.29 -17.57 -1.05
C ARG A 203 -33.71 -17.95 -0.60
N ASP A 204 -34.05 -17.67 0.65
CA ASP A 204 -35.40 -17.86 1.20
C ASP A 204 -35.94 -19.30 1.14
N TYR A 205 -35.09 -20.31 1.41
CA TYR A 205 -35.59 -21.67 1.65
C TYR A 205 -36.32 -21.72 3.00
N SER A 206 -37.35 -22.56 3.09
CA SER A 206 -38.14 -22.69 4.33
C SER A 206 -37.34 -23.41 5.41
N LEU A 207 -36.93 -22.66 6.45
CA LEU A 207 -36.30 -23.25 7.63
C LEU A 207 -37.33 -24.00 8.51
N GLY A 208 -38.61 -23.62 8.43
CA GLY A 208 -39.68 -24.20 9.23
C GLY A 208 -39.40 -24.11 10.74
N PRO A 209 -39.67 -25.20 11.51
CA PRO A 209 -39.34 -25.27 12.93
C PRO A 209 -37.84 -25.47 13.19
N PHE A 210 -37.04 -25.84 12.18
CA PHE A 210 -35.68 -26.32 12.34
C PHE A 210 -34.61 -25.22 12.47
N VAL A 211 -34.99 -24.04 13.01
CA VAL A 211 -34.06 -22.91 13.14
C VAL A 211 -32.99 -23.21 14.18
N GLU A 212 -33.41 -23.74 15.33
CA GLU A 212 -32.51 -24.08 16.42
C GLU A 212 -31.58 -25.19 16.00
N GLU A 213 -32.09 -26.24 15.35
CA GLU A 213 -31.31 -27.37 14.85
C GLU A 213 -30.31 -26.95 13.75
N LEU A 214 -30.70 -26.03 12.86
CA LEU A 214 -29.79 -25.46 11.86
C LEU A 214 -28.71 -24.58 12.51
N PHE A 215 -29.05 -23.88 13.58
CA PHE A 215 -28.09 -23.13 14.38
C PHE A 215 -27.13 -24.08 15.12
N GLU A 216 -27.63 -25.12 15.78
CA GLU A 216 -26.81 -26.09 16.52
C GLU A 216 -25.81 -26.82 15.62
N VAL A 217 -26.27 -27.28 14.45
CA VAL A 217 -25.41 -28.02 13.51
C VAL A 217 -24.30 -27.15 12.92
N THR A 218 -24.43 -25.81 12.95
CA THR A 218 -23.41 -24.87 12.45
C THR A 218 -22.58 -24.25 13.55
N SER A 219 -23.20 -23.84 14.66
CA SER A 219 -22.54 -23.20 15.80
C SER A 219 -21.60 -24.12 16.56
N CYS A 220 -21.76 -25.44 16.45
CA CYS A 220 -20.85 -26.43 17.05
C CYS A 220 -19.39 -26.31 16.56
N TYR A 221 -19.14 -25.62 15.44
CA TYR A 221 -17.80 -25.31 14.93
C TYR A 221 -17.23 -23.97 15.45
N PHE A 222 -17.99 -23.20 16.24
CA PHE A 222 -17.58 -21.88 16.73
C PHE A 222 -17.00 -21.95 18.15
N PRO A 223 -15.80 -21.39 18.41
CA PRO A 223 -14.85 -20.79 17.46
C PRO A 223 -14.05 -21.87 16.72
N ILE A 224 -13.59 -21.56 15.50
CA ILE A 224 -12.86 -22.53 14.69
C ILE A 224 -11.42 -22.65 15.17
N ASP A 225 -11.06 -23.82 15.66
CA ASP A 225 -9.68 -24.21 16.03
C ASP A 225 -9.10 -25.16 14.97
N PHE A 226 -8.83 -24.62 13.78
CA PHE A 226 -8.27 -25.37 12.65
C PHE A 226 -6.82 -24.97 12.41
N THR A 227 -5.93 -25.97 12.39
CA THR A 227 -4.55 -25.82 11.93
C THR A 227 -4.38 -26.58 10.60
N PRO A 228 -4.10 -25.88 9.48
CA PRO A 228 -3.87 -26.54 8.20
C PRO A 228 -2.70 -27.54 8.28
N PRO A 229 -2.79 -28.71 7.63
CA PRO A 229 -1.67 -29.64 7.53
C PRO A 229 -0.44 -29.00 6.86
N PRO A 230 0.79 -29.37 7.25
CA PRO A 230 1.98 -28.92 6.54
C PRO A 230 1.96 -29.42 5.09
N ASN A 231 2.18 -28.53 4.13
CA ASN A 231 2.12 -28.79 2.69
C ASN A 231 0.73 -29.21 2.16
N ASP A 232 -0.36 -28.66 2.70
CA ASP A 232 -1.71 -28.93 2.18
C ASP A 232 -1.82 -28.57 0.67
N PRO A 233 -2.05 -29.54 -0.23
CA PRO A 233 -2.22 -29.27 -1.67
C PRO A 233 -3.53 -28.51 -1.97
N HIS A 234 -4.49 -28.49 -1.05
CA HIS A 234 -5.77 -27.80 -1.24
C HIS A 234 -5.74 -26.34 -0.78
N GLY A 235 -4.82 -25.98 0.11
CA GLY A 235 -4.56 -24.61 0.54
C GLY A 235 -5.61 -23.99 1.46
N ILE A 236 -6.50 -24.77 2.10
CA ILE A 236 -7.56 -24.23 2.97
C ILE A 236 -6.95 -23.64 4.23
N GLN A 237 -7.27 -22.38 4.52
CA GLN A 237 -6.83 -21.68 5.71
C GLN A 237 -7.90 -21.67 6.80
N ARG A 238 -7.46 -21.46 8.05
CA ARG A 238 -8.35 -21.24 9.20
C ARG A 238 -9.33 -20.09 8.96
N GLU A 239 -8.85 -19.01 8.36
CA GLU A 239 -9.65 -17.82 8.06
C GLU A 239 -10.80 -18.11 7.08
N ASP A 240 -10.59 -19.00 6.09
CA ASP A 240 -11.63 -19.36 5.12
C ASP A 240 -12.85 -20.00 5.81
N LEU A 241 -12.58 -20.86 6.80
CA LEU A 241 -13.61 -21.48 7.62
C LEU A 241 -14.30 -20.45 8.52
N ILE A 242 -13.52 -19.56 9.16
CA ILE A 242 -14.05 -18.52 10.07
C ILE A 242 -15.02 -17.60 9.33
N LEU A 243 -14.60 -17.09 8.16
CA LEU A 243 -15.42 -16.19 7.35
C LEU A 243 -16.66 -16.89 6.80
N SER A 244 -16.54 -18.16 6.37
CA SER A 244 -17.67 -18.94 5.88
C SER A 244 -18.70 -19.21 6.99
N LEU A 245 -18.25 -19.61 8.18
CA LEU A 245 -19.14 -19.82 9.32
C LEU A 245 -19.76 -18.50 9.81
N ARG A 246 -18.98 -17.41 9.89
CA ARG A 246 -19.49 -16.08 10.27
C ARG A 246 -20.59 -15.61 9.32
N ALA A 247 -20.41 -15.82 8.01
CA ALA A 247 -21.43 -15.49 7.03
C ALA A 247 -22.75 -16.24 7.30
N VAL A 248 -22.67 -17.52 7.68
CA VAL A 248 -23.84 -18.30 8.10
C VAL A 248 -24.49 -17.72 9.36
N LEU A 249 -23.72 -17.58 10.45
CA LEU A 249 -24.25 -17.16 11.75
C LEU A 249 -24.87 -15.75 11.71
N ALA A 250 -24.30 -14.83 10.92
CA ALA A 250 -24.82 -13.47 10.78
C ALA A 250 -25.97 -13.33 9.76
N SER A 251 -26.25 -14.34 8.92
CA SER A 251 -27.15 -14.21 7.77
C SER A 251 -28.65 -14.05 8.08
N THR A 252 -29.10 -14.35 9.30
CA THR A 252 -30.51 -14.21 9.69
C THR A 252 -30.71 -13.74 11.13
N PRO A 253 -31.63 -12.80 11.39
CA PRO A 253 -31.99 -12.37 12.75
C PRO A 253 -32.61 -13.50 13.59
N ARG A 254 -33.11 -14.57 12.96
CA ARG A 254 -33.70 -15.73 13.66
C ARG A 254 -32.69 -16.50 14.50
N PHE A 255 -31.40 -16.34 14.26
CA PHE A 255 -30.34 -16.94 15.08
C PHE A 255 -30.01 -16.12 16.32
N ALA A 256 -30.50 -14.88 16.46
CA ALA A 256 -30.09 -13.98 17.53
C ALA A 256 -30.33 -14.54 18.95
N GLU A 257 -31.46 -15.21 19.17
CA GLU A 257 -31.82 -15.82 20.46
C GLU A 257 -30.79 -16.86 20.94
N PHE A 258 -30.13 -17.55 20.01
CA PHE A 258 -29.14 -18.60 20.30
C PHE A 258 -27.69 -18.11 20.17
N LEU A 259 -27.42 -17.28 19.16
CA LEU A 259 -26.09 -16.78 18.83
C LEU A 259 -25.60 -15.74 19.84
N LEU A 260 -26.44 -14.77 20.23
CA LEU A 260 -25.99 -13.69 21.10
C LEU A 260 -25.53 -14.20 22.48
N PRO A 261 -26.23 -15.14 23.15
CA PRO A 261 -25.71 -15.81 24.34
C PRO A 261 -24.35 -16.49 24.12
N LEU A 262 -24.19 -17.22 23.01
CA LEU A 262 -22.94 -17.89 22.67
C LEU A 262 -21.79 -16.89 22.50
N LEU A 263 -22.03 -15.78 21.79
CA LEU A 263 -21.02 -14.74 21.60
C LEU A 263 -20.61 -14.09 22.94
N ILE A 264 -21.58 -13.81 23.81
CA ILE A 264 -21.31 -13.28 25.16
C ILE A 264 -20.43 -14.26 25.95
N GLU A 265 -20.77 -15.55 25.99
CA GLU A 265 -19.97 -16.58 26.67
C GLU A 265 -18.53 -16.64 26.14
N LYS A 266 -18.35 -16.55 24.82
CA LYS A 266 -17.02 -16.63 24.20
C LYS A 266 -16.20 -15.34 24.37
N VAL A 267 -16.82 -14.16 24.34
CA VAL A 267 -16.16 -12.90 24.73
C VAL A 267 -15.72 -12.97 26.19
N ASP A 268 -16.52 -13.62 27.05
CA ASP A 268 -16.25 -13.79 28.47
C ASP A 268 -15.22 -14.85 28.85
N SER A 269 -14.84 -15.69 27.90
CA SER A 269 -13.81 -16.71 28.09
C SER A 269 -12.40 -16.13 28.25
N GLU A 270 -11.39 -16.97 28.50
CA GLU A 270 -9.98 -16.55 28.50
C GLU A 270 -9.30 -16.70 27.12
N VAL A 271 -10.01 -17.26 26.13
CA VAL A 271 -9.42 -17.65 24.84
C VAL A 271 -9.40 -16.45 23.89
N LEU A 272 -8.22 -15.87 23.66
CA LEU A 272 -8.04 -14.66 22.86
C LEU A 272 -8.67 -14.74 21.45
N SER A 273 -8.46 -15.85 20.74
CA SER A 273 -9.05 -16.01 19.39
C SER A 273 -10.57 -16.09 19.44
N ALA A 274 -11.13 -16.76 20.45
CA ALA A 274 -12.58 -16.84 20.62
C ALA A 274 -13.19 -15.46 20.86
N LYS A 275 -12.51 -14.59 21.64
CA LYS A 275 -12.94 -13.20 21.84
C LYS A 275 -12.98 -12.43 20.54
N LEU A 276 -11.90 -12.48 19.76
CA LEU A 276 -11.79 -11.77 18.48
C LEU A 276 -12.85 -12.25 17.49
N ASP A 277 -12.99 -13.57 17.34
CA ASP A 277 -13.99 -14.17 16.45
C ASP A 277 -15.40 -13.75 16.87
N SER A 278 -15.66 -13.65 18.17
CA SER A 278 -16.98 -13.28 18.70
C SER A 278 -17.32 -11.81 18.49
N LEU A 279 -16.38 -10.91 18.74
CA LEU A 279 -16.57 -9.46 18.51
C LEU A 279 -16.72 -9.15 17.02
N GLN A 280 -15.95 -9.79 16.16
CA GLN A 280 -16.07 -9.65 14.70
C GLN A 280 -17.36 -10.25 14.16
N THR A 281 -17.82 -11.37 14.73
CA THR A 281 -19.11 -11.96 14.38
C THR A 281 -20.26 -11.07 14.84
N LEU A 282 -20.19 -10.50 16.04
CA LEU A 282 -21.16 -9.51 16.54
C LEU A 282 -21.25 -8.28 15.63
N ASN A 283 -20.10 -7.78 15.15
CA ASN A 283 -20.04 -6.70 14.16
C ASN A 283 -20.79 -7.06 12.87
N ALA A 284 -20.59 -8.28 12.35
CA ALA A 284 -21.30 -8.76 11.17
C ALA A 284 -22.81 -8.92 11.43
N CYS A 285 -23.22 -9.42 12.61
CA CYS A 285 -24.61 -9.50 13.01
C CYS A 285 -25.29 -8.13 13.02
N CYS A 286 -24.61 -7.07 13.46
CA CYS A 286 -25.16 -5.71 13.49
C CYS A 286 -25.50 -5.13 12.09
N ALA A 287 -25.06 -5.77 11.00
CA ALA A 287 -25.45 -5.40 9.64
C ALA A 287 -26.82 -6.00 9.23
N VAL A 288 -27.21 -7.13 9.83
CA VAL A 288 -28.41 -7.89 9.46
C VAL A 288 -29.49 -7.82 10.55
N TYR A 289 -29.09 -7.80 11.82
CA TYR A 289 -29.99 -7.88 12.97
C TYR A 289 -30.59 -6.50 13.27
N GLY A 290 -31.80 -6.51 13.82
CA GLY A 290 -32.52 -5.32 14.23
C GLY A 290 -32.42 -5.05 15.74
N GLN A 291 -33.03 -3.96 16.18
CA GLN A 291 -33.06 -3.60 17.59
C GLN A 291 -33.88 -4.57 18.43
N LYS A 292 -34.92 -5.16 17.82
CA LYS A 292 -35.81 -6.12 18.48
C LYS A 292 -35.03 -7.33 18.96
N GLU A 293 -34.16 -7.87 18.11
CA GLU A 293 -33.36 -9.05 18.39
C GLU A 293 -32.22 -8.76 19.38
N LEU A 294 -31.69 -7.53 19.37
CA LEU A 294 -30.60 -7.13 20.26
C LEU A 294 -31.09 -6.76 21.67
N LYS A 295 -32.32 -6.26 21.81
CA LYS A 295 -32.85 -5.59 23.02
C LYS A 295 -32.50 -6.31 24.32
N ASP A 296 -32.84 -7.60 24.41
CA ASP A 296 -32.71 -8.37 25.66
C ASP A 296 -31.24 -8.71 25.98
N PHE A 297 -30.35 -8.62 25.00
CA PHE A 297 -28.92 -8.94 25.14
C PHE A 297 -28.03 -7.70 25.30
N LEU A 298 -28.53 -6.50 25.01
CA LEU A 298 -27.78 -5.24 25.13
C LEU A 298 -27.06 -5.07 26.48
N PRO A 299 -27.69 -5.35 27.65
CA PRO A 299 -27.01 -5.20 28.94
C PRO A 299 -25.80 -6.13 29.09
N SER A 300 -25.94 -7.39 28.65
CA SER A 300 -24.88 -8.39 28.73
C SER A 300 -23.76 -8.10 27.72
N LEU A 301 -24.12 -7.76 26.47
CA LEU A 301 -23.16 -7.35 25.45
C LEU A 301 -22.33 -6.14 25.90
N TRP A 302 -22.99 -5.13 26.48
CA TRP A 302 -22.32 -3.98 27.07
C TRP A 302 -21.39 -4.39 28.21
N ALA A 303 -21.85 -5.22 29.14
CA ALA A 303 -21.04 -5.68 30.27
C ALA A 303 -19.76 -6.40 29.80
N SER A 304 -19.87 -7.29 28.81
CA SER A 304 -18.75 -8.02 28.21
C SER A 304 -17.78 -7.08 27.49
N ILE A 305 -18.26 -6.23 26.57
CA ILE A 305 -17.41 -5.28 25.84
C ILE A 305 -16.70 -4.33 26.81
N ARG A 306 -17.43 -3.77 27.79
CA ARG A 306 -16.87 -2.88 28.81
C ARG A 306 -15.78 -3.57 29.62
N ARG A 307 -15.99 -4.83 30.04
CA ARG A 307 -14.98 -5.61 30.78
C ARG A 307 -13.71 -5.77 29.95
N GLU A 308 -13.83 -6.16 28.69
CA GLU A 308 -12.66 -6.39 27.81
C GLU A 308 -11.90 -5.09 27.49
N VAL A 309 -12.60 -3.97 27.32
CA VAL A 309 -11.97 -2.66 27.10
C VAL A 309 -11.32 -2.12 28.38
N PHE A 310 -11.86 -2.39 29.56
CA PHE A 310 -11.25 -1.96 30.83
C PHE A 310 -10.08 -2.84 31.28
N GLN A 311 -10.13 -4.13 31.00
CA GLN A 311 -9.09 -5.11 31.36
C GLN A 311 -8.16 -5.41 30.19
N THR A 312 -7.72 -4.39 29.44
CA THR A 312 -6.98 -4.58 28.18
C THR A 312 -5.71 -5.41 28.35
N ALA A 313 -5.78 -6.70 28.01
CA ALA A 313 -4.62 -7.57 27.82
C ALA A 313 -4.16 -7.60 26.35
N SER A 314 -5.02 -7.19 25.42
CA SER A 314 -4.78 -7.20 23.98
C SER A 314 -5.38 -5.97 23.32
N GLU A 315 -4.53 -5.16 22.68
CA GLU A 315 -4.96 -3.99 21.89
C GLU A 315 -5.91 -4.38 20.75
N ARG A 316 -5.80 -5.61 20.21
CA ARG A 316 -6.70 -6.10 19.17
C ARG A 316 -8.11 -6.34 19.71
N VAL A 317 -8.23 -6.94 20.89
CA VAL A 317 -9.55 -7.15 21.53
C VAL A 317 -10.19 -5.83 21.90
N GLU A 318 -9.41 -4.87 22.40
CA GLU A 318 -9.89 -3.51 22.65
C GLU A 318 -10.46 -2.88 21.37
N ALA A 319 -9.70 -2.92 20.27
CA ALA A 319 -10.12 -2.34 19.00
C ALA A 319 -11.41 -2.98 18.46
N GLU A 320 -11.50 -4.31 18.46
CA GLU A 320 -12.70 -5.04 18.03
C GLU A 320 -13.90 -4.82 18.97
N GLY A 321 -13.66 -4.65 20.27
CA GLY A 321 -14.67 -4.32 21.26
C GLY A 321 -15.26 -2.93 21.04
N LEU A 322 -14.40 -1.95 20.74
CA LEU A 322 -14.82 -0.60 20.37
C LEU A 322 -15.58 -0.57 19.04
N ALA A 323 -15.15 -1.37 18.05
CA ALA A 323 -15.87 -1.54 16.79
C ALA A 323 -17.25 -2.18 17.01
N ALA A 324 -17.35 -3.20 17.86
CA ALA A 324 -18.62 -3.82 18.25
C ALA A 324 -19.56 -2.82 18.93
N LEU A 325 -19.06 -2.02 19.87
CA LEU A 325 -19.85 -0.97 20.52
C LEU A 325 -20.36 0.07 19.51
N HIS A 326 -19.51 0.49 18.58
CA HIS A 326 -19.88 1.38 17.50
C HIS A 326 -20.98 0.78 16.62
N SER A 327 -20.84 -0.48 16.20
CA SER A 327 -21.82 -1.18 15.36
C SER A 327 -23.17 -1.39 16.07
N LEU A 328 -23.16 -1.72 17.36
CA LEU A 328 -24.36 -1.79 18.20
C LEU A 328 -25.06 -0.43 18.23
N THR A 329 -24.32 0.63 18.55
CA THR A 329 -24.87 2.00 18.64
C THR A 329 -25.40 2.47 17.27
N ALA A 330 -24.73 2.12 16.17
CA ALA A 330 -25.17 2.42 14.82
C ALA A 330 -26.46 1.65 14.47
N CYS A 331 -26.55 0.38 14.84
CA CYS A 331 -27.75 -0.43 14.70
C CYS A 331 -28.94 0.17 15.48
N LEU A 332 -28.68 0.65 16.70
CA LEU A 332 -29.66 1.36 17.52
C LEU A 332 -30.02 2.75 16.97
N SER A 333 -29.20 3.33 16.10
CA SER A 333 -29.46 4.64 15.48
C SER A 333 -30.32 4.58 14.21
N ARG A 334 -30.45 3.41 13.56
CA ARG A 334 -31.18 3.26 12.28
C ARG A 334 -32.71 3.23 12.41
N SER A 335 -33.27 3.09 13.62
CA SER A 335 -34.71 2.88 13.78
C SER A 335 -35.52 4.15 13.58
N VAL A 336 -36.64 4.00 12.87
CA VAL A 336 -37.71 4.99 12.84
C VAL A 336 -38.53 4.79 14.12
N LEU A 337 -38.30 5.65 15.11
CA LEU A 337 -39.09 5.66 16.34
C LEU A 337 -40.55 6.01 16.01
N ARG A 338 -41.48 5.12 16.37
CA ARG A 338 -42.89 5.51 16.53
C ARG A 338 -43.01 6.32 17.83
N ALA A 339 -44.00 7.20 17.92
CA ALA A 339 -44.17 8.08 19.08
C ALA A 339 -44.34 7.34 20.43
N ASP A 340 -44.72 6.05 20.39
CA ASP A 340 -44.95 5.16 21.51
C ASP A 340 -43.83 4.12 21.75
N ALA A 341 -42.81 4.07 20.88
CA ALA A 341 -41.73 3.09 20.99
C ALA A 341 -40.65 3.56 21.98
N GLU A 342 -40.14 2.61 22.79
CA GLU A 342 -38.97 2.85 23.63
C GLU A 342 -37.75 3.17 22.79
N ASP A 343 -37.08 4.25 23.13
CA ASP A 343 -35.84 4.64 22.48
C ASP A 343 -34.65 3.86 23.06
N LEU A 344 -34.39 2.71 22.44
CA LEU A 344 -33.30 1.83 22.83
C LEU A 344 -31.92 2.50 22.70
N LEU A 345 -31.77 3.50 21.83
CA LEU A 345 -30.51 4.23 21.74
C LEU A 345 -30.28 5.08 23.00
N ASP A 346 -31.28 5.86 23.42
CA ASP A 346 -31.15 6.75 24.58
C ASP A 346 -30.92 5.99 25.88
N SER A 347 -31.66 4.90 26.11
CA SER A 347 -31.44 4.03 27.26
C SER A 347 -30.04 3.37 27.24
N PHE A 348 -29.59 2.89 26.07
CA PHE A 348 -28.26 2.29 25.92
C PHE A 348 -27.13 3.30 26.16
N LEU A 349 -27.23 4.50 25.57
CA LEU A 349 -26.26 5.58 25.77
C LEU A 349 -26.24 6.06 27.22
N SER A 350 -27.40 6.14 27.88
CA SER A 350 -27.52 6.49 29.29
C SER A 350 -26.76 5.52 30.18
N ASN A 351 -26.85 4.21 29.92
CA ASN A 351 -26.09 3.19 30.65
C ASN A 351 -24.58 3.34 30.45
N ILE A 352 -24.14 3.54 29.20
CA ILE A 352 -22.71 3.77 28.87
C ILE A 352 -22.19 5.02 29.59
N LEU A 353 -22.95 6.12 29.55
CA LEU A 353 -22.61 7.37 30.20
C LEU A 353 -22.53 7.21 31.72
N GLN A 354 -23.49 6.54 32.34
CA GLN A 354 -23.50 6.28 33.78
C GLN A 354 -22.24 5.52 34.24
N ASP A 355 -21.88 4.47 33.51
CA ASP A 355 -20.72 3.63 33.82
C ASP A 355 -19.38 4.32 33.56
N CYS A 356 -19.30 5.23 32.60
CA CYS A 356 -18.07 5.95 32.28
C CYS A 356 -17.89 7.23 33.13
N ARG A 357 -18.98 7.85 33.58
CA ARG A 357 -18.98 9.19 34.21
C ARG A 357 -18.08 9.29 35.43
N HIS A 358 -18.10 8.28 36.32
CA HIS A 358 -17.30 8.31 37.54
C HIS A 358 -15.80 8.21 37.24
N HIS A 359 -15.39 7.31 36.33
CA HIS A 359 -14.00 7.20 35.88
C HIS A 359 -13.46 8.46 35.20
N LEU A 360 -14.32 9.22 34.50
CA LEU A 360 -13.95 10.52 33.94
C LEU A 360 -13.67 11.58 35.02
N CYS A 361 -14.20 11.39 36.23
CA CYS A 361 -14.10 12.36 37.33
C CYS A 361 -13.13 11.95 38.45
N GLU A 362 -12.49 10.79 38.32
CA GLU A 362 -11.57 10.24 39.32
C GLU A 362 -10.22 10.98 39.36
N PRO A 363 -9.72 11.38 40.54
CA PRO A 363 -8.46 12.11 40.66
C PRO A 363 -7.20 11.37 40.17
N ASP A 364 -7.21 10.03 40.17
CA ASP A 364 -6.07 9.21 39.75
C ASP A 364 -6.11 8.82 38.26
N MET A 365 -7.24 9.07 37.58
CA MET A 365 -7.42 8.91 36.13
C MET A 365 -7.12 7.51 35.58
N LYS A 366 -7.20 6.45 36.40
CA LYS A 366 -6.79 5.09 36.01
C LYS A 366 -7.58 4.52 34.84
N LEU A 367 -8.91 4.66 34.87
CA LEU A 367 -9.81 4.12 33.85
C LEU A 367 -10.36 5.20 32.90
N VAL A 368 -9.71 6.36 32.87
CA VAL A 368 -10.15 7.52 32.09
C VAL A 368 -10.08 7.24 30.59
N TRP A 369 -9.00 6.59 30.12
CA TRP A 369 -8.76 6.33 28.71
C TRP A 369 -9.71 5.28 28.15
N PRO A 370 -9.87 4.09 28.78
CA PRO A 370 -10.88 3.14 28.35
C PRO A 370 -12.29 3.74 28.33
N SER A 371 -12.66 4.53 29.35
CA SER A 371 -13.95 5.21 29.41
C SER A 371 -14.14 6.21 28.26
N ALA A 372 -13.12 7.03 27.97
CA ALA A 372 -13.16 7.96 26.85
C ALA A 372 -13.25 7.23 25.50
N LYS A 373 -12.52 6.14 25.31
CA LYS A 373 -12.59 5.32 24.09
C LYS A 373 -13.97 4.72 23.88
N LEU A 374 -14.60 4.15 24.91
CA LEU A 374 -15.97 3.62 24.85
C LEU A 374 -16.96 4.71 24.45
N LEU A 375 -16.89 5.87 25.10
CA LEU A 375 -17.76 7.01 24.80
C LEU A 375 -17.52 7.57 23.39
N GLN A 376 -16.27 7.63 22.92
CA GLN A 376 -15.95 8.07 21.56
C GLN A 376 -16.42 7.06 20.50
N ALA A 377 -16.33 5.75 20.78
CA ALA A 377 -16.84 4.72 19.88
C ALA A 377 -18.36 4.80 19.73
N ALA A 378 -19.09 4.97 20.84
CA ALA A 378 -20.53 5.20 20.84
C ALA A 378 -20.92 6.51 20.15
N ALA A 379 -20.28 7.63 20.51
CA ALA A 379 -20.50 8.94 19.88
C ALA A 379 -20.19 8.94 18.37
N GLY A 380 -19.23 8.12 17.93
CA GLY A 380 -18.85 8.02 16.53
C GLY A 380 -19.85 7.30 15.63
N ALA A 381 -20.87 6.63 16.19
CA ALA A 381 -21.79 5.76 15.47
C ALA A 381 -22.90 6.49 14.71
N SER A 382 -23.34 7.65 15.19
CA SER A 382 -24.33 8.49 14.52
C SER A 382 -24.27 9.91 15.05
N ALA A 383 -24.80 10.88 14.32
CA ALA A 383 -24.90 12.27 14.77
C ALA A 383 -25.72 12.38 16.08
N ARG A 384 -26.84 11.66 16.18
CA ARG A 384 -27.67 11.59 17.38
C ARG A 384 -26.91 11.09 18.61
N ALA A 385 -26.11 10.03 18.44
CA ALA A 385 -25.27 9.52 19.52
C ALA A 385 -24.14 10.50 19.87
N CYS A 386 -23.55 11.16 18.87
CA CYS A 386 -22.54 12.20 19.07
C CYS A 386 -23.08 13.33 19.95
N ASP A 387 -24.25 13.88 19.62
CA ASP A 387 -24.85 14.99 20.36
C ASP A 387 -25.23 14.61 21.79
N SER A 388 -25.84 13.43 21.99
CA SER A 388 -26.20 12.93 23.33
C SER A 388 -24.95 12.74 24.21
N VAL A 389 -23.92 12.07 23.69
CA VAL A 389 -22.69 11.81 24.46
C VAL A 389 -21.93 13.10 24.73
N THR A 390 -21.72 13.94 23.72
CA THR A 390 -20.90 15.17 23.86
C THR A 390 -21.57 16.21 24.76
N SER A 391 -22.90 16.35 24.72
CA SER A 391 -23.64 17.24 25.62
C SER A 391 -23.46 16.88 27.10
N ASN A 392 -23.26 15.60 27.41
CA ASN A 392 -23.01 15.12 28.77
C ASN A 392 -21.51 15.14 29.16
N VAL A 393 -20.61 14.85 28.21
CA VAL A 393 -19.18 14.64 28.49
C VAL A 393 -18.37 15.93 28.45
N LEU A 394 -18.65 16.85 27.53
CA LEU A 394 -17.87 18.09 27.41
C LEU A 394 -17.85 18.94 28.69
N PRO A 395 -19.00 19.22 29.36
CA PRO A 395 -18.99 19.97 30.63
C PRO A 395 -18.11 19.31 31.69
N LEU A 396 -18.16 17.98 31.78
CA LEU A 396 -17.39 17.21 32.77
C LEU A 396 -15.89 17.34 32.52
N LEU A 397 -15.44 17.13 31.28
CA LEU A 397 -14.02 17.21 30.94
C LEU A 397 -13.48 18.65 31.09
N LEU A 398 -14.28 19.66 30.75
CA LEU A 398 -13.94 21.06 30.99
C LEU A 398 -13.74 21.35 32.49
N GLU A 399 -14.65 20.87 33.34
CA GLU A 399 -14.53 21.00 34.79
C GLU A 399 -13.28 20.28 35.32
N GLN A 400 -13.02 19.06 34.86
CA GLN A 400 -11.86 18.27 35.30
C GLN A 400 -10.54 18.92 34.90
N PHE A 401 -10.44 19.52 33.70
CA PHE A 401 -9.21 20.21 33.29
C PHE A 401 -8.82 21.32 34.28
N HIS A 402 -9.81 22.05 34.81
CA HIS A 402 -9.58 23.13 35.77
C HIS A 402 -9.26 22.60 37.18
N LYS A 403 -9.83 21.46 37.58
CA LYS A 403 -9.55 20.81 38.87
C LYS A 403 -8.12 20.28 38.96
N HIS A 404 -7.59 19.73 37.86
CA HIS A 404 -6.24 19.18 37.83
C HIS A 404 -5.19 20.28 37.64
N SER A 405 -4.09 20.21 38.41
CA SER A 405 -2.96 21.14 38.33
C SER A 405 -1.78 20.61 37.53
N GLN A 406 -1.61 19.29 37.42
CA GLN A 406 -0.48 18.68 36.72
C GLN A 406 -0.66 18.74 35.19
N SER A 407 0.38 19.18 34.47
CA SER A 407 0.34 19.29 33.00
C SER A 407 0.13 17.95 32.30
N SER A 408 0.59 16.83 32.88
CA SER A 408 0.34 15.47 32.36
C SER A 408 -1.14 15.11 32.38
N GLN A 409 -1.81 15.36 33.50
CA GLN A 409 -3.25 15.12 33.68
C GLN A 409 -4.08 16.02 32.76
N ARG A 410 -3.74 17.32 32.70
CA ARG A 410 -4.35 18.27 31.76
C ARG A 410 -4.18 17.84 30.31
N ARG A 411 -3.00 17.31 29.94
CA ARG A 411 -2.74 16.78 28.59
C ARG A 411 -3.66 15.60 28.28
N THR A 412 -3.82 14.66 29.20
CA THR A 412 -4.76 13.55 29.05
C THR A 412 -6.20 14.04 28.85
N ILE A 413 -6.66 15.00 29.66
CA ILE A 413 -8.02 15.57 29.56
C ILE A 413 -8.24 16.26 28.21
N LEU A 414 -7.29 17.07 27.78
CA LEU A 414 -7.37 17.78 26.50
C LEU A 414 -7.33 16.83 25.31
N GLU A 415 -6.58 15.73 25.39
CA GLU A 415 -6.50 14.74 24.33
C GLU A 415 -7.81 13.94 24.20
N MET A 416 -8.49 13.66 25.31
CA MET A 416 -9.84 13.11 25.30
C MET A 416 -10.86 14.09 24.70
N LEU A 417 -10.82 15.37 25.12
CA LEU A 417 -11.65 16.44 24.55
C LEU A 417 -11.47 16.54 23.03
N LEU A 418 -10.22 16.52 22.56
CA LEU A 418 -9.90 16.55 21.13
C LEU A 418 -10.57 15.41 20.35
N GLY A 419 -10.64 14.20 20.92
CA GLY A 419 -11.35 13.08 20.31
C GLY A 419 -12.84 13.39 20.10
N PHE A 420 -13.52 13.96 21.08
CA PHE A 420 -14.91 14.38 20.96
C PHE A 420 -15.12 15.54 19.99
N LEU A 421 -14.20 16.53 19.97
CA LEU A 421 -14.27 17.66 19.04
C LEU A 421 -14.14 17.21 17.58
N LYS A 422 -13.29 16.20 17.29
CA LYS A 422 -13.20 15.60 15.96
C LYS A 422 -14.48 14.89 15.53
N LEU A 423 -15.18 14.24 16.47
CA LEU A 423 -16.46 13.60 16.17
C LEU A 423 -17.55 14.63 15.87
N GLN A 424 -17.59 15.74 16.62
CA GLN A 424 -18.47 16.88 16.33
C GLN A 424 -18.15 17.50 14.96
N GLN A 425 -16.88 17.61 14.58
CA GLN A 425 -16.50 18.06 13.23
C GLN A 425 -17.02 17.12 12.13
N LYS A 426 -16.94 15.79 12.35
CA LYS A 426 -17.39 14.77 11.39
C LYS A 426 -18.90 14.83 11.15
N TRP A 427 -19.67 15.11 12.21
CA TRP A 427 -21.14 15.12 12.17
C TRP A 427 -21.75 16.53 12.03
N SER A 428 -20.94 17.58 11.88
CA SER A 428 -21.42 18.95 11.74
C SER A 428 -22.40 19.09 10.57
N TYR A 429 -23.66 19.36 10.87
CA TYR A 429 -24.72 19.61 9.90
C TYR A 429 -24.49 20.93 9.13
N GLU A 430 -25.03 21.02 7.91
CA GLU A 430 -25.17 22.28 7.18
C GLU A 430 -26.14 23.25 7.91
N ASP A 431 -27.01 22.73 8.78
CA ASP A 431 -27.94 23.52 9.58
C ASP A 431 -27.21 24.30 10.68
N LYS A 432 -27.23 25.63 10.55
CA LYS A 432 -26.48 26.57 11.41
C LYS A 432 -27.00 26.65 12.85
N ASP A 433 -28.27 26.32 13.07
CA ASP A 433 -28.98 26.69 14.31
C ASP A 433 -28.80 25.71 15.48
N GLN A 434 -28.21 24.52 15.26
CA GLN A 434 -28.03 23.50 16.31
C GLN A 434 -26.59 23.00 16.39
N ARG A 435 -25.62 23.89 16.60
CA ARG A 435 -24.22 23.47 16.86
C ARG A 435 -23.95 23.38 18.36
N PRO A 436 -23.80 22.17 18.94
CA PRO A 436 -23.65 21.99 20.40
C PRO A 436 -22.43 22.70 20.99
N LEU A 437 -21.37 22.88 20.19
CA LEU A 437 -20.11 23.49 20.62
C LEU A 437 -20.22 25.00 20.92
N ASN A 438 -21.21 25.71 20.37
CA ASN A 438 -21.36 27.15 20.57
C ASN A 438 -21.52 27.51 22.06
N GLY A 439 -22.23 26.66 22.83
CA GLY A 439 -22.41 26.86 24.27
C GLY A 439 -21.13 26.68 25.10
N PHE A 440 -20.09 26.05 24.54
CA PHE A 440 -18.82 25.78 25.21
C PHE A 440 -17.64 26.58 24.65
N LYS A 441 -17.88 27.45 23.66
CA LYS A 441 -16.84 28.17 22.92
C LYS A 441 -15.81 28.85 23.84
N ASP A 442 -16.25 29.73 24.72
CA ASP A 442 -15.34 30.53 25.57
C ASP A 442 -14.53 29.64 26.53
N GLN A 443 -15.14 28.57 27.05
CA GLN A 443 -14.48 27.61 27.92
C GLN A 443 -13.42 26.79 27.16
N LEU A 444 -13.73 26.38 25.91
CA LEU A 444 -12.81 25.67 25.04
C LEU A 444 -11.62 26.55 24.64
N CYS A 445 -11.86 27.79 24.21
CA CYS A 445 -10.81 28.76 23.88
C CYS A 445 -9.88 29.01 25.08
N SER A 446 -10.46 29.33 26.25
CA SER A 446 -9.72 29.57 27.48
C SER A 446 -8.82 28.38 27.84
N LEU A 447 -9.37 27.16 27.80
CA LEU A 447 -8.64 25.93 28.09
C LEU A 447 -7.48 25.71 27.11
N VAL A 448 -7.73 25.84 25.81
CA VAL A 448 -6.71 25.64 24.78
C VAL A 448 -5.60 26.68 24.92
N PHE A 449 -5.91 27.95 25.18
CA PHE A 449 -4.89 28.99 25.38
C PHE A 449 -4.05 28.75 26.65
N MET A 450 -4.64 28.23 27.73
CA MET A 450 -3.89 27.76 28.89
C MET A 450 -2.95 26.60 28.54
N ALA A 451 -3.40 25.63 27.76
CA ALA A 451 -2.58 24.50 27.32
C ALA A 451 -1.40 24.94 26.42
N LEU A 452 -1.63 25.91 25.54
CA LEU A 452 -0.59 26.46 24.67
C LEU A 452 0.48 27.22 25.46
N THR A 453 0.15 27.83 26.60
CA THR A 453 1.09 28.61 27.43
C THR A 453 1.80 27.80 28.51
N ASP A 454 1.38 26.55 28.74
CA ASP A 454 2.00 25.65 29.72
C ASP A 454 3.45 25.29 29.35
N PRO A 455 4.36 25.06 30.33
CA PRO A 455 5.74 24.65 30.06
C PRO A 455 5.89 23.25 29.44
N SER A 456 4.88 22.37 29.53
CA SER A 456 4.93 21.01 28.99
C SER A 456 4.77 21.01 27.46
N THR A 457 5.82 20.58 26.75
CA THR A 457 5.78 20.39 25.29
C THR A 457 4.67 19.44 24.85
N GLN A 458 4.39 18.38 25.63
CA GLN A 458 3.31 17.45 25.32
C GLN A 458 1.93 18.10 25.41
N LEU A 459 1.69 18.94 26.44
CA LEU A 459 0.42 19.65 26.58
C LEU A 459 0.25 20.70 25.48
N GLN A 460 1.32 21.44 25.16
CA GLN A 460 1.33 22.39 24.04
C GLN A 460 0.98 21.69 22.72
N LEU A 461 1.54 20.50 22.46
CA LEU A 461 1.31 19.77 21.21
C LEU A 461 -0.16 19.35 21.05
N VAL A 462 -0.80 18.88 22.11
CA VAL A 462 -2.24 18.60 22.11
C VAL A 462 -3.05 19.90 22.01
N GLY A 463 -2.61 20.97 22.68
CA GLY A 463 -3.18 22.32 22.56
C GLY A 463 -3.20 22.83 21.13
N ILE A 464 -2.09 22.70 20.39
CA ILE A 464 -1.99 23.10 18.98
C ILE A 464 -2.98 22.32 18.13
N ARG A 465 -3.00 20.98 18.27
CA ARG A 465 -3.94 20.13 17.52
C ARG A 465 -5.40 20.48 17.82
N THR A 466 -5.70 20.80 19.07
CA THR A 466 -7.04 21.21 19.49
C THR A 466 -7.41 22.57 18.92
N LEU A 467 -6.49 23.53 18.95
CA LEU A 467 -6.67 24.84 18.32
C LEU A 467 -6.96 24.69 16.82
N THR A 468 -6.24 23.83 16.11
CA THR A 468 -6.48 23.58 14.69
C THR A 468 -7.87 23.01 14.44
N VAL A 469 -8.34 22.05 15.25
CA VAL A 469 -9.69 21.47 15.12
C VAL A 469 -10.77 22.51 15.45
N LEU A 470 -10.56 23.35 16.47
CA LEU A 470 -11.50 24.42 16.83
C LEU A 470 -11.57 25.50 15.74
N GLY A 471 -10.42 25.96 15.24
CA GLY A 471 -10.37 26.95 14.15
C GLY A 471 -10.81 26.39 12.79
N ALA A 472 -10.87 25.07 12.62
CA ALA A 472 -11.49 24.47 11.45
C ALA A 472 -13.02 24.43 11.52
N GLN A 473 -13.63 24.75 12.67
CA GLN A 473 -15.09 24.84 12.80
C GLN A 473 -15.58 26.17 12.19
N PRO A 474 -16.53 26.13 11.24
CA PRO A 474 -17.09 27.35 10.67
C PRO A 474 -17.72 28.22 11.75
N ASP A 475 -17.43 29.52 11.72
CA ASP A 475 -18.05 30.56 12.57
C ASP A 475 -17.91 30.36 14.10
N LEU A 476 -17.03 29.45 14.58
CA LEU A 476 -16.87 29.22 16.02
C LEU A 476 -16.00 30.28 16.70
N LEU A 477 -14.83 30.60 16.14
CA LEU A 477 -13.87 31.54 16.73
C LEU A 477 -14.23 32.99 16.36
N SER A 478 -14.23 33.90 17.35
CA SER A 478 -14.35 35.33 17.06
C SER A 478 -13.03 35.89 16.50
N TYR A 479 -13.08 37.11 15.98
CA TYR A 479 -11.85 37.80 15.53
C TYR A 479 -10.83 37.98 16.66
N GLU A 480 -11.28 38.25 17.89
CA GLU A 480 -10.42 38.37 19.07
C GLU A 480 -9.76 37.02 19.43
N ASP A 481 -10.51 35.91 19.35
CA ASP A 481 -9.98 34.57 19.57
C ASP A 481 -8.91 34.22 18.52
N LEU A 482 -9.15 34.62 17.27
CA LEU A 482 -8.21 34.42 16.16
C LEU A 482 -6.91 35.22 16.37
N GLU A 483 -6.99 36.46 16.86
CA GLU A 483 -5.80 37.25 17.18
C GLU A 483 -4.94 36.56 18.25
N LEU A 484 -5.56 36.07 19.34
CA LEU A 484 -4.87 35.33 20.39
C LEU A 484 -4.28 34.01 19.87
N ALA A 485 -5.03 33.28 19.05
CA ALA A 485 -4.58 32.05 18.42
C ALA A 485 -3.32 32.28 17.56
N VAL A 486 -3.34 33.31 16.71
CA VAL A 486 -2.18 33.72 15.90
C VAL A 486 -0.99 34.11 16.79
N GLY A 487 -1.22 34.86 17.87
CA GLY A 487 -0.18 35.22 18.84
C GLY A 487 0.47 34.00 19.50
N HIS A 488 -0.30 32.98 19.87
CA HIS A 488 0.23 31.74 20.41
C HIS A 488 1.02 30.93 19.38
N LEU A 489 0.50 30.79 18.16
CA LEU A 489 1.18 30.07 17.08
C LEU A 489 2.52 30.74 16.70
N TYR A 490 2.54 32.07 16.66
CA TYR A 490 3.77 32.85 16.50
C TYR A 490 4.79 32.46 17.59
N ARG A 491 4.43 32.61 18.87
CA ARG A 491 5.35 32.29 19.98
C ARG A 491 5.86 30.85 19.92
N LEU A 492 5.00 29.89 19.58
CA LEU A 492 5.35 28.47 19.52
C LEU A 492 6.23 28.12 18.31
N SER A 493 6.15 28.88 17.22
CA SER A 493 7.00 28.70 16.03
C SER A 493 8.46 29.09 16.27
N PHE A 494 8.74 29.89 17.29
CA PHE A 494 10.08 30.39 17.65
C PHE A 494 10.63 29.78 18.95
N LEU A 495 10.12 28.62 19.39
CA LEU A 495 10.69 27.91 20.54
C LEU A 495 12.10 27.36 20.25
N LYS A 496 12.89 27.17 21.32
CA LYS A 496 14.24 26.59 21.27
C LYS A 496 14.25 25.14 20.74
N GLU A 497 15.40 24.70 20.24
CA GLU A 497 15.58 23.44 19.50
C GLU A 497 15.06 22.17 20.19
N ASP A 498 15.08 22.11 21.53
CA ASP A 498 14.57 20.97 22.32
C ASP A 498 13.08 20.65 22.09
N SER A 499 12.34 21.53 21.40
CA SER A 499 10.90 21.44 21.15
C SER A 499 10.52 21.41 19.66
N GLN A 500 11.36 20.81 18.82
CA GLN A 500 11.14 20.70 17.36
C GLN A 500 9.74 20.19 16.99
N SER A 501 9.17 19.23 17.73
CA SER A 501 7.83 18.70 17.47
C SER A 501 6.73 19.75 17.62
N CYS A 502 6.82 20.63 18.62
CA CYS A 502 5.85 21.70 18.84
C CYS A 502 5.97 22.78 17.76
N ARG A 503 7.21 23.11 17.35
CA ARG A 503 7.46 24.05 16.26
C ARG A 503 6.84 23.57 14.95
N VAL A 504 7.11 22.33 14.55
CA VAL A 504 6.53 21.75 13.32
C VAL A 504 5.00 21.76 13.40
N ALA A 505 4.41 21.32 14.52
CA ALA A 505 2.97 21.34 14.70
C ALA A 505 2.38 22.77 14.63
N ALA A 506 3.05 23.77 15.20
CA ALA A 506 2.60 25.17 15.14
C ALA A 506 2.65 25.75 13.73
N LEU A 507 3.67 25.40 12.94
CA LEU A 507 3.79 25.79 11.54
C LEU A 507 2.70 25.14 10.68
N GLU A 508 2.45 23.84 10.88
CA GLU A 508 1.35 23.13 10.20
C GLU A 508 -0.01 23.74 10.54
N ALA A 509 -0.27 23.96 11.84
CA ALA A 509 -1.49 24.63 12.30
C ALA A 509 -1.65 26.04 11.72
N SER A 510 -0.56 26.81 11.66
CA SER A 510 -0.55 28.14 11.05
C SER A 510 -0.92 28.07 9.57
N GLY A 511 -0.37 27.11 8.82
CA GLY A 511 -0.71 26.92 7.41
C GLY A 511 -2.19 26.55 7.19
N THR A 512 -2.71 25.62 7.99
CA THR A 512 -4.13 25.22 7.95
C THR A 512 -5.05 26.40 8.27
N LEU A 513 -4.78 27.13 9.35
CA LEU A 513 -5.62 28.25 9.78
C LEU A 513 -5.45 29.50 8.90
N ALA A 514 -4.28 29.73 8.31
CA ALA A 514 -4.05 30.80 7.35
C ALA A 514 -4.89 30.63 6.07
N ALA A 515 -5.16 29.40 5.66
CA ALA A 515 -6.05 29.11 4.54
C ALA A 515 -7.51 29.47 4.85
N LEU A 516 -7.93 29.32 6.11
CA LEU A 516 -9.30 29.60 6.56
C LEU A 516 -9.52 31.08 6.95
N TYR A 517 -8.50 31.72 7.53
CA TYR A 517 -8.58 33.07 8.08
C TYR A 517 -7.48 34.00 7.54
N PRO A 518 -7.40 34.20 6.20
CA PRO A 518 -6.28 34.90 5.59
C PRO A 518 -6.08 36.33 6.11
N VAL A 519 -7.18 37.06 6.38
CA VAL A 519 -7.15 38.43 6.88
C VAL A 519 -6.48 38.52 8.26
N ALA A 520 -6.80 37.59 9.17
CA ALA A 520 -6.22 37.59 10.52
C ALA A 520 -4.71 37.33 10.48
N PHE A 521 -4.27 36.38 9.63
CA PHE A 521 -2.85 36.05 9.47
C PHE A 521 -2.07 37.19 8.78
N SER A 522 -2.63 37.81 7.73
CA SER A 522 -2.06 39.00 7.09
C SER A 522 -1.95 40.18 8.05
N SER A 523 -2.93 40.40 8.93
CA SER A 523 -2.91 41.55 9.86
C SER A 523 -1.96 41.34 11.05
N HIS A 524 -1.89 40.13 11.59
CA HIS A 524 -1.26 39.89 12.89
C HIS A 524 0.05 39.11 12.85
N LEU A 525 0.23 38.20 11.87
CA LEU A 525 1.39 37.33 11.78
C LEU A 525 2.42 37.83 10.79
N VAL A 526 2.00 38.14 9.55
CA VAL A 526 2.91 38.54 8.47
C VAL A 526 3.76 39.77 8.85
N PRO A 527 3.23 40.84 9.48
CA PRO A 527 4.03 41.99 9.87
C PRO A 527 5.09 41.65 10.93
N LYS A 528 4.77 40.74 11.88
CA LYS A 528 5.73 40.27 12.89
C LYS A 528 6.85 39.46 12.25
N LEU A 529 6.52 38.57 11.32
CA LEU A 529 7.52 37.80 10.57
C LEU A 529 8.38 38.70 9.68
N ALA A 530 7.80 39.72 9.05
CA ALA A 530 8.56 40.69 8.27
C ALA A 530 9.56 41.48 9.13
N GLU A 531 9.18 41.87 10.34
CA GLU A 531 10.08 42.53 11.28
C GLU A 531 11.18 41.58 11.80
N GLU A 532 10.84 40.34 12.17
CA GLU A 532 11.83 39.33 12.58
C GLU A 532 12.83 39.02 11.45
N LEU A 533 12.37 39.00 10.19
CA LEU A 533 13.25 38.85 9.04
C LEU A 533 14.26 40.00 8.97
N ARG A 534 13.80 41.27 9.07
CA ARG A 534 14.68 42.46 9.06
C ARG A 534 15.66 42.51 10.23
N VAL A 535 15.22 42.14 11.43
CA VAL A 535 16.09 42.06 12.60
C VAL A 535 17.16 40.99 12.40
N GLY A 536 16.77 39.83 11.85
CA GLY A 536 17.71 38.79 11.44
C GLY A 536 18.74 39.29 10.43
N GLU A 537 18.33 40.11 9.47
CA GLU A 537 19.21 40.73 8.47
C GLU A 537 20.28 41.63 9.12
N SER A 538 19.88 42.44 10.10
CA SER A 538 20.79 43.35 10.82
C SER A 538 21.79 42.67 11.76
N ASN A 539 21.53 41.43 12.17
CA ASN A 539 22.38 40.70 13.13
C ASN A 539 23.35 39.72 12.44
N LEU A 540 22.98 39.16 11.29
CA LEU A 540 23.88 38.34 10.46
C LEU A 540 25.11 39.12 9.98
N THR A 541 25.05 40.46 9.97
CA THR A 541 26.20 41.33 9.67
C THR A 541 27.22 41.42 10.82
N ASN A 542 26.82 41.16 12.06
CA ASN A 542 27.66 41.34 13.26
C ASN A 542 28.38 40.06 13.73
N GLY A 543 28.19 38.92 13.07
CA GLY A 543 28.97 37.70 13.33
C GLY A 543 28.58 36.93 14.60
N ASP A 544 27.33 37.05 15.06
CA ASP A 544 26.87 36.55 16.36
C ASP A 544 26.23 35.13 16.37
N GLU A 545 26.17 34.61 17.59
CA GLU A 545 25.76 33.30 18.14
C GLU A 545 24.85 32.32 17.34
N PRO A 546 25.07 30.98 17.48
CA PRO A 546 24.29 29.92 16.80
C PRO A 546 22.77 29.96 17.07
N THR A 547 22.34 30.54 18.19
CA THR A 547 20.91 30.72 18.51
C THR A 547 20.19 31.66 17.55
N GLN A 548 20.88 32.65 16.97
CA GLN A 548 20.27 33.62 16.06
C GLN A 548 20.03 33.04 14.66
N CYS A 549 20.96 32.22 14.15
CA CYS A 549 20.77 31.46 12.89
C CYS A 549 19.53 30.56 12.96
N SER A 550 19.27 29.94 14.12
CA SER A 550 18.08 29.09 14.30
C SER A 550 16.78 29.89 14.18
N ARG A 551 16.70 31.11 14.72
CA ARG A 551 15.50 31.98 14.62
C ARG A 551 15.28 32.48 13.19
N HIS A 552 16.34 32.84 12.49
CA HIS A 552 16.25 33.23 11.08
C HIS A 552 15.65 32.12 10.22
N LEU A 553 16.16 30.88 10.35
CA LEU A 553 15.62 29.71 9.66
C LEU A 553 14.14 29.46 10.03
N CYS A 554 13.77 29.60 11.32
CA CYS A 554 12.38 29.47 11.75
C CYS A 554 11.48 30.53 11.11
N CYS A 555 11.95 31.76 10.95
CA CYS A 555 11.20 32.83 10.27
C CYS A 555 10.94 32.48 8.79
N LEU A 556 11.96 31.99 8.07
CA LEU A 556 11.81 31.55 6.67
C LEU A 556 10.82 30.39 6.53
N GLN A 557 10.84 29.44 7.48
CA GLN A 557 9.89 28.33 7.53
C GLN A 557 8.47 28.79 7.90
N ALA A 558 8.35 29.79 8.77
CA ALA A 558 7.06 30.38 9.14
C ALA A 558 6.41 31.12 7.96
N LEU A 559 7.20 31.90 7.21
CA LEU A 559 6.74 32.55 5.99
C LEU A 559 6.25 31.52 4.98
N SER A 560 7.02 30.46 4.68
CA SER A 560 6.55 29.41 3.76
C SER A 560 5.35 28.63 4.31
N ALA A 561 5.26 28.44 5.64
CA ALA A 561 4.16 27.73 6.30
C ALA A 561 2.80 28.39 6.04
N VAL A 562 2.74 29.72 6.16
CA VAL A 562 1.48 30.50 6.15
C VAL A 562 1.01 30.89 4.75
N SER A 563 1.87 30.78 3.73
CA SER A 563 1.56 31.09 2.33
C SER A 563 0.67 30.03 1.67
N THR A 564 -0.51 29.80 2.25
CA THR A 564 -1.54 28.85 1.79
C THR A 564 -2.71 29.54 1.10
N HIS A 565 -2.86 30.86 1.24
CA HIS A 565 -3.91 31.66 0.60
C HIS A 565 -3.31 32.71 -0.35
N PRO A 566 -3.93 33.01 -1.51
CA PRO A 566 -3.39 33.94 -2.52
C PRO A 566 -3.00 35.32 -1.98
N SER A 567 -3.81 35.89 -1.07
CA SER A 567 -3.51 37.19 -0.45
C SER A 567 -2.23 37.15 0.39
N ILE A 568 -2.01 36.07 1.14
CA ILE A 568 -0.82 35.90 1.97
C ILE A 568 0.41 35.66 1.08
N VAL A 569 0.28 34.89 0.00
CA VAL A 569 1.35 34.68 -0.98
C VAL A 569 1.84 36.02 -1.53
N LYS A 570 0.91 36.94 -1.87
CA LYS A 570 1.23 38.29 -2.38
C LYS A 570 2.01 39.16 -1.39
N GLU A 571 1.87 38.92 -0.09
CA GLU A 571 2.61 39.64 0.96
C GLU A 571 3.94 38.95 1.33
N THR A 572 3.96 37.62 1.35
CA THR A 572 5.09 36.82 1.87
C THR A 572 6.17 36.51 0.83
N LEU A 573 5.79 36.28 -0.43
CA LEU A 573 6.75 36.00 -1.51
C LEU A 573 7.74 37.16 -1.72
N PRO A 574 7.29 38.43 -1.79
CA PRO A 574 8.22 39.56 -1.92
C PRO A 574 9.23 39.65 -0.79
N LEU A 575 8.88 39.29 0.45
CA LEU A 575 9.79 39.30 1.60
C LEU A 575 10.96 38.32 1.40
N LEU A 576 10.65 37.08 0.95
CA LEU A 576 11.68 36.06 0.69
C LEU A 576 12.59 36.45 -0.49
N LEU A 577 12.02 37.03 -1.55
CA LEU A 577 12.79 37.48 -2.70
C LEU A 577 13.65 38.71 -2.38
N GLN A 578 13.12 39.65 -1.60
CA GLN A 578 13.87 40.81 -1.12
C GLN A 578 15.07 40.39 -0.28
N HIS A 579 14.91 39.35 0.53
CA HIS A 579 16.01 38.79 1.31
C HIS A 579 17.16 38.29 0.41
N LEU A 580 16.87 37.57 -0.68
CA LEU A 580 17.88 37.17 -1.67
C LEU A 580 18.57 38.37 -2.35
N TRP A 581 17.82 39.43 -2.65
CA TRP A 581 18.39 40.67 -3.19
C TRP A 581 19.37 41.33 -2.22
N GLN A 582 19.07 41.35 -0.92
CA GLN A 582 19.98 41.91 0.08
C GLN A 582 21.28 41.12 0.18
N VAL A 583 21.19 39.79 0.14
CA VAL A 583 22.36 38.90 0.09
C VAL A 583 23.21 39.18 -1.16
N ASN A 584 22.59 39.31 -2.33
CA ASN A 584 23.28 39.57 -3.59
C ASN A 584 23.92 40.97 -3.67
N ARG A 585 23.31 41.99 -3.03
CA ARG A 585 23.85 43.36 -2.97
C ARG A 585 25.06 43.53 -2.06
N GLY A 586 25.40 42.50 -1.28
CA GLY A 586 26.49 42.61 -0.32
C GLY A 586 26.10 43.28 1.01
N ASN A 587 24.80 43.53 1.23
CA ASN A 587 24.32 44.15 2.45
C ASN A 587 24.36 43.18 3.65
N MET A 588 24.55 41.88 3.40
CA MET A 588 24.55 40.82 4.39
C MET A 588 25.66 39.80 4.12
N VAL A 589 26.32 39.31 5.17
CA VAL A 589 27.25 38.18 5.07
C VAL A 589 26.43 36.89 5.12
N ALA A 590 26.13 36.30 3.96
CA ALA A 590 25.40 35.04 3.87
C ALA A 590 26.34 33.87 3.50
N GLN A 591 26.11 32.73 4.12
CA GLN A 591 26.69 31.44 3.73
C GLN A 591 25.78 30.76 2.71
N SER A 592 26.32 29.75 2.00
CA SER A 592 25.54 28.93 1.06
C SER A 592 24.31 28.29 1.71
N SER A 593 24.40 27.95 3.00
CA SER A 593 23.29 27.41 3.79
C SER A 593 22.10 28.36 3.88
N ASP A 594 22.33 29.67 3.95
CA ASP A 594 21.26 30.67 4.11
C ASP A 594 20.47 30.81 2.81
N VAL A 595 21.18 30.87 1.68
CA VAL A 595 20.55 30.90 0.34
C VAL A 595 19.79 29.60 0.09
N ILE A 596 20.35 28.45 0.47
CA ILE A 596 19.68 27.15 0.36
C ILE A 596 18.40 27.13 1.22
N ALA A 597 18.42 27.66 2.44
CA ALA A 597 17.23 27.73 3.29
C ALA A 597 16.11 28.57 2.67
N VAL A 598 16.44 29.72 2.08
CA VAL A 598 15.46 30.56 1.36
C VAL A 598 14.90 29.83 0.15
N CYS A 599 15.76 29.16 -0.63
CA CYS A 599 15.32 28.35 -1.77
C CYS A 599 14.41 27.19 -1.32
N GLN A 600 14.68 26.56 -0.19
CA GLN A 600 13.80 25.52 0.37
C GLN A 600 12.43 26.10 0.78
N SER A 601 12.39 27.28 1.40
CA SER A 601 11.14 27.99 1.70
C SER A 601 10.37 28.38 0.44
N LEU A 602 11.05 28.88 -0.59
CA LEU A 602 10.45 29.19 -1.89
C LEU A 602 9.90 27.93 -2.57
N ARG A 603 10.62 26.79 -2.49
CA ARG A 603 10.13 25.51 -3.02
C ARG A 603 8.85 25.07 -2.32
N GLN A 604 8.82 25.11 -0.98
CA GLN A 604 7.63 24.75 -0.20
C GLN A 604 6.44 25.67 -0.51
N MET A 605 6.70 26.97 -0.72
CA MET A 605 5.67 27.90 -1.16
C MET A 605 5.16 27.56 -2.56
N ALA A 606 6.07 27.26 -3.50
CA ALA A 606 5.70 26.83 -4.84
C ALA A 606 4.83 25.56 -4.82
N GLU A 607 5.13 24.57 -3.97
CA GLU A 607 4.33 23.36 -3.77
C GLU A 607 2.89 23.69 -3.32
N LYS A 608 2.72 24.65 -2.41
CA LYS A 608 1.40 25.08 -1.92
C LYS A 608 0.60 25.85 -2.96
N CYS A 609 1.26 26.72 -3.71
CA CYS A 609 0.63 27.49 -4.77
C CYS A 609 0.04 26.61 -5.88
N GLN A 610 0.42 25.33 -6.00
CA GLN A 610 -0.13 24.42 -7.02
C GLN A 610 -1.64 24.17 -6.87
N GLN A 611 -2.19 24.41 -5.68
CA GLN A 611 -3.63 24.22 -5.41
C GLN A 611 -4.49 25.35 -6.01
N ASP A 612 -3.89 26.48 -6.37
CA ASP A 612 -4.59 27.66 -6.90
C ASP A 612 -3.87 28.23 -8.13
N PRO A 613 -4.50 28.25 -9.32
CA PRO A 613 -3.86 28.74 -10.55
C PRO A 613 -3.36 30.19 -10.47
N GLU A 614 -4.07 31.08 -9.77
CA GLU A 614 -3.66 32.49 -9.64
C GLU A 614 -2.37 32.61 -8.82
N SER A 615 -2.30 31.94 -7.68
CA SER A 615 -1.12 31.88 -6.81
C SER A 615 0.06 31.21 -7.50
N CYS A 616 -0.19 30.13 -8.25
CA CYS A 616 0.82 29.44 -9.05
C CYS A 616 1.46 30.40 -10.06
N TRP A 617 0.63 31.14 -10.80
CA TRP A 617 1.10 32.10 -11.79
C TRP A 617 1.82 33.30 -11.19
N TYR A 618 1.24 33.89 -10.15
CA TYR A 618 1.87 35.01 -9.42
C TYR A 618 3.24 34.61 -8.87
N PHE A 619 3.35 33.42 -8.29
CA PHE A 619 4.63 32.88 -7.83
C PHE A 619 5.61 32.77 -9.00
N HIS A 620 5.20 32.16 -10.11
CA HIS A 620 6.05 31.96 -11.27
C HIS A 620 6.57 33.28 -11.85
N GLN A 621 5.67 34.23 -12.13
CA GLN A 621 6.02 35.54 -12.72
C GLN A 621 6.91 36.39 -11.81
N THR A 622 6.86 36.18 -10.49
CA THR A 622 7.62 37.00 -9.54
C THR A 622 8.94 36.33 -9.18
N ALA A 623 8.92 35.04 -8.82
CA ALA A 623 10.09 34.32 -8.33
C ALA A 623 11.07 33.93 -9.44
N ILE A 624 10.58 33.47 -10.60
CA ILE A 624 11.46 32.93 -11.65
C ILE A 624 12.32 34.02 -12.29
N PRO A 625 11.78 35.18 -12.73
CA PRO A 625 12.62 36.27 -13.23
C PRO A 625 13.59 36.79 -12.17
N CYS A 626 13.19 36.83 -10.90
CA CYS A 626 14.06 37.24 -9.80
C CYS A 626 15.26 36.28 -9.63
N LEU A 627 15.02 34.98 -9.54
CA LEU A 627 16.08 33.97 -9.41
C LEU A 627 17.02 33.97 -10.62
N LEU A 628 16.47 34.11 -11.84
CA LEU A 628 17.27 34.23 -13.06
C LEU A 628 18.12 35.50 -13.06
N ALA A 629 17.56 36.66 -12.66
CA ALA A 629 18.30 37.92 -12.59
C ALA A 629 19.47 37.84 -11.60
N LEU A 630 19.23 37.30 -10.40
CA LEU A 630 20.26 37.10 -9.38
C LEU A 630 21.40 36.20 -9.88
N ALA A 631 21.05 35.08 -10.51
CA ALA A 631 22.04 34.15 -11.06
C ALA A 631 22.84 34.76 -12.23
N VAL A 632 22.15 35.45 -13.15
CA VAL A 632 22.78 36.14 -14.28
C VAL A 632 23.74 37.21 -13.76
N GLN A 633 23.32 38.05 -12.82
CA GLN A 633 24.16 39.08 -12.21
C GLN A 633 25.39 38.50 -11.52
N ALA A 634 25.23 37.38 -10.80
CA ALA A 634 26.32 36.68 -10.14
C ALA A 634 27.35 36.11 -11.14
N SER A 635 26.92 35.76 -12.35
CA SER A 635 27.78 35.20 -13.41
C SER A 635 28.60 36.23 -14.19
N MET A 636 28.31 37.53 -14.02
CA MET A 636 28.96 38.62 -14.76
C MET A 636 30.29 39.06 -14.11
N PRO A 637 31.29 39.49 -14.91
CA PRO A 637 32.55 40.01 -14.39
C PRO A 637 32.35 41.33 -13.62
N GLU A 638 32.98 41.44 -12.43
CA GLU A 638 32.99 42.65 -11.60
C GLU A 638 34.32 43.43 -11.70
N LYS A 639 34.29 44.72 -11.34
CA LYS A 639 35.50 45.52 -11.07
C LYS A 639 36.14 45.19 -9.72
N GLU A 640 35.35 44.79 -8.73
CA GLU A 640 35.79 44.36 -7.40
C GLU A 640 35.18 42.99 -7.07
N PRO A 641 35.95 42.02 -6.56
CA PRO A 641 35.43 40.69 -6.27
C PRO A 641 34.54 40.69 -5.03
N SER A 642 33.21 40.68 -5.20
CA SER A 642 32.29 40.38 -4.10
C SER A 642 32.33 38.87 -3.78
N VAL A 643 32.60 38.51 -2.53
CA VAL A 643 32.57 37.10 -2.07
C VAL A 643 31.16 36.51 -2.19
N LEU A 644 30.13 37.35 -2.02
CA LEU A 644 28.72 36.95 -1.92
C LEU A 644 28.10 36.54 -3.26
N ARG A 645 28.50 37.15 -4.39
CA ARG A 645 28.03 36.69 -5.70
C ARG A 645 28.56 35.32 -6.09
N LYS A 646 29.74 34.93 -5.59
CA LYS A 646 30.29 33.60 -5.86
C LYS A 646 29.46 32.48 -5.22
N VAL A 647 28.84 32.75 -4.07
CA VAL A 647 27.96 31.80 -3.36
C VAL A 647 26.77 31.39 -4.23
N LEU A 648 26.15 32.35 -4.94
CA LEU A 648 25.03 32.08 -5.85
C LEU A 648 25.38 31.16 -7.03
N LEU A 649 26.67 31.02 -7.35
CA LEU A 649 27.15 30.14 -8.40
C LEU A 649 27.63 28.77 -7.88
N GLU A 650 27.56 28.49 -6.58
CA GLU A 650 27.92 27.18 -6.05
C GLU A 650 26.95 26.09 -6.48
N ASP A 651 27.45 24.86 -6.68
CA ASP A 651 26.65 23.77 -7.24
C ASP A 651 25.44 23.42 -6.36
N GLU A 652 25.59 23.47 -5.04
CA GLU A 652 24.52 23.19 -4.07
C GLU A 652 23.42 24.27 -4.09
N VAL A 653 23.82 25.55 -4.25
CA VAL A 653 22.90 26.68 -4.34
C VAL A 653 22.14 26.64 -5.68
N LEU A 654 22.84 26.40 -6.79
CA LEU A 654 22.20 26.21 -8.09
C LEU A 654 21.25 25.01 -8.09
N ALA A 655 21.61 23.90 -7.44
CA ALA A 655 20.72 22.76 -7.27
C ALA A 655 19.46 23.10 -6.45
N ALA A 656 19.57 23.95 -5.43
CA ALA A 656 18.43 24.45 -4.68
C ALA A 656 17.52 25.33 -5.56
N MET A 657 18.09 26.24 -6.37
CA MET A 657 17.34 27.06 -7.33
C MET A 657 16.66 26.22 -8.42
N VAL A 658 17.34 25.19 -8.93
CA VAL A 658 16.78 24.19 -9.87
C VAL A 658 15.52 23.57 -9.28
N SER A 659 15.55 23.22 -7.99
CA SER A 659 14.37 22.66 -7.32
C SER A 659 13.20 23.64 -7.26
N VAL A 660 13.44 24.93 -7.00
CA VAL A 660 12.38 25.96 -7.01
C VAL A 660 11.79 26.12 -8.41
N ILE A 661 12.66 26.29 -9.42
CA ILE A 661 12.23 26.52 -10.81
C ILE A 661 11.44 25.32 -11.32
N GLY A 662 11.92 24.09 -11.09
CA GLY A 662 11.22 22.87 -11.50
C GLY A 662 9.82 22.78 -10.88
N THR A 663 9.71 22.94 -9.56
CA THR A 663 8.43 22.91 -8.84
C THR A 663 7.46 23.99 -9.32
N ALA A 664 7.94 25.22 -9.51
CA ALA A 664 7.13 26.36 -9.95
C ALA A 664 6.73 26.31 -11.44
N THR A 665 7.38 25.47 -12.24
CA THR A 665 7.06 25.32 -13.67
C THR A 665 6.14 24.13 -13.92
N THR A 666 6.28 23.05 -13.14
CA THR A 666 5.62 21.76 -13.35
C THR A 666 4.09 21.84 -13.45
N HIS A 667 3.46 22.74 -12.68
CA HIS A 667 2.01 22.88 -12.58
C HIS A 667 1.43 24.07 -13.35
N LEU A 668 2.23 24.76 -14.16
CA LEU A 668 1.71 25.83 -15.01
C LEU A 668 0.72 25.29 -16.04
N SER A 669 -0.31 26.10 -16.34
CA SER A 669 -1.15 25.83 -17.50
C SER A 669 -0.31 25.97 -18.78
N PRO A 670 -0.65 25.25 -19.87
CA PRO A 670 0.07 25.33 -21.13
C PRO A 670 0.20 26.76 -21.69
N GLU A 671 -0.83 27.59 -21.50
CA GLU A 671 -0.86 28.98 -21.96
C GLU A 671 0.15 29.85 -21.21
N LEU A 672 0.20 29.73 -19.88
CA LEU A 672 1.12 30.46 -19.02
C LEU A 672 2.57 29.97 -19.18
N ALA A 673 2.74 28.66 -19.37
CA ALA A 673 4.01 28.07 -19.71
C ALA A 673 4.51 28.58 -21.07
N ALA A 674 3.67 28.63 -22.11
CA ALA A 674 4.02 29.17 -23.42
C ALA A 674 4.45 30.65 -23.33
N GLN A 675 3.74 31.47 -22.54
CA GLN A 675 4.14 32.87 -22.29
C GLN A 675 5.51 32.96 -21.62
N SER A 676 5.81 32.10 -20.65
CA SER A 676 7.10 32.13 -19.94
C SER A 676 8.25 31.65 -20.83
N VAL A 677 7.97 30.69 -21.72
CA VAL A 677 8.93 30.08 -22.63
C VAL A 677 9.46 31.08 -23.67
N THR A 678 8.63 32.02 -24.15
CA THR A 678 9.05 33.08 -25.09
C THR A 678 10.02 34.10 -24.48
N HIS A 679 10.15 34.12 -23.16
CA HIS A 679 11.09 34.99 -22.44
C HIS A 679 12.34 34.22 -22.00
N ILE A 680 12.16 33.06 -21.37
CA ILE A 680 13.25 32.32 -20.73
C ILE A 680 14.16 31.66 -21.76
N VAL A 681 13.65 31.07 -22.85
CA VAL A 681 14.52 30.41 -23.83
C VAL A 681 15.41 31.42 -24.59
N PRO A 682 14.88 32.55 -25.09
CA PRO A 682 15.72 33.61 -25.69
C PRO A 682 16.71 34.28 -24.74
N LEU A 683 16.49 34.24 -23.41
CA LEU A 683 17.51 34.68 -22.46
C LEU A 683 18.80 33.86 -22.63
N PHE A 684 18.68 32.53 -22.74
CA PHE A 684 19.85 31.65 -22.83
C PHE A 684 20.44 31.58 -24.25
N LEU A 685 19.60 31.64 -25.30
CA LEU A 685 20.06 31.59 -26.69
C LEU A 685 20.57 32.94 -27.21
N ASP A 686 19.80 34.00 -27.00
CA ASP A 686 20.03 35.32 -27.61
C ASP A 686 20.55 36.37 -26.61
N GLY A 687 20.61 36.04 -25.32
CA GLY A 687 20.99 36.98 -24.26
C GLY A 687 19.93 38.05 -23.98
N ASN A 688 18.64 37.76 -24.28
CA ASN A 688 17.56 38.72 -24.07
C ASN A 688 17.20 38.86 -22.58
N VAL A 689 17.71 39.92 -21.97
CA VAL A 689 17.53 40.23 -20.54
C VAL A 689 16.35 41.13 -20.21
N SER A 690 15.53 41.51 -21.21
CA SER A 690 14.52 42.57 -21.09
C SER A 690 13.48 42.33 -19.99
N PHE A 691 13.06 41.08 -19.77
CA PHE A 691 12.05 40.73 -18.76
C PHE A 691 12.62 40.55 -17.33
N LEU A 692 13.95 40.57 -17.17
CA LEU A 692 14.57 40.39 -15.86
C LEU A 692 14.50 41.68 -15.04
N PRO A 693 14.23 41.61 -13.71
CA PRO A 693 14.42 42.75 -12.82
C PRO A 693 15.90 43.16 -12.75
N GLU A 694 16.16 44.46 -12.54
CA GLU A 694 17.52 45.03 -12.48
C GLU A 694 18.41 44.65 -13.70
N ASN A 695 17.84 44.62 -14.92
CA ASN A 695 18.48 44.13 -16.14
C ASN A 695 19.67 44.94 -16.71
N SER A 696 20.23 45.89 -15.95
CA SER A 696 21.41 46.66 -16.34
C SER A 696 22.69 45.85 -16.11
N PHE A 697 22.92 44.85 -16.97
CA PHE A 697 24.09 43.96 -16.85
C PHE A 697 25.33 44.53 -17.56
N PRO A 698 26.54 44.37 -16.98
CA PRO A 698 27.78 44.97 -17.50
C PRO A 698 28.31 44.30 -18.77
N SER A 699 27.89 43.07 -19.06
CA SER A 699 28.29 42.30 -20.23
C SER A 699 27.12 41.47 -20.76
N ARG A 700 27.22 41.02 -22.02
CA ARG A 700 26.22 40.15 -22.64
C ARG A 700 26.18 38.79 -21.95
N PHE A 701 24.96 38.27 -21.76
CA PHE A 701 24.73 36.91 -21.26
C PHE A 701 24.68 35.95 -22.46
N GLN A 702 25.69 35.09 -22.59
CA GLN A 702 25.84 34.16 -23.72
C GLN A 702 26.38 32.81 -23.24
N PRO A 703 25.60 32.04 -22.45
CA PRO A 703 26.08 30.82 -21.79
C PRO A 703 26.43 29.69 -22.75
N PHE A 704 25.89 29.66 -23.97
CA PHE A 704 26.24 28.63 -24.96
C PHE A 704 27.48 28.96 -25.80
N GLN A 705 27.86 30.24 -25.90
CA GLN A 705 28.95 30.72 -26.76
C GLN A 705 30.23 31.00 -25.94
N ASP A 706 30.83 32.18 -26.10
CA ASP A 706 32.05 32.64 -25.43
C ASP A 706 31.84 33.08 -23.96
N GLY A 707 30.71 32.71 -23.35
CA GLY A 707 30.39 33.04 -21.96
C GLY A 707 31.44 32.55 -20.95
N SER A 708 31.47 33.16 -19.76
CA SER A 708 32.31 32.70 -18.65
C SER A 708 31.90 31.28 -18.19
N SER A 709 32.79 30.57 -17.49
CA SER A 709 32.41 29.29 -16.84
C SER A 709 31.24 29.48 -15.87
N GLY A 710 31.12 30.65 -15.23
CA GLY A 710 29.97 31.02 -14.40
C GLY A 710 28.66 31.09 -15.18
N GLN A 711 28.66 31.73 -16.36
CA GLN A 711 27.47 31.77 -17.22
C GLN A 711 27.06 30.36 -17.67
N ARG A 712 28.02 29.51 -18.06
CA ARG A 712 27.75 28.11 -18.47
C ARG A 712 27.04 27.29 -17.38
N ARG A 713 27.33 27.53 -16.09
CA ARG A 713 26.69 26.80 -14.98
C ARG A 713 25.19 27.07 -14.88
N LEU A 714 24.73 28.22 -15.37
CA LEU A 714 23.32 28.60 -15.32
C LEU A 714 22.43 27.77 -16.27
N ILE A 715 23.02 26.96 -17.15
CA ILE A 715 22.28 25.99 -17.98
C ILE A 715 21.48 25.01 -17.10
N ALA A 716 21.88 24.78 -15.85
CA ALA A 716 21.08 24.03 -14.89
C ALA A 716 19.70 24.68 -14.65
N LEU A 717 19.60 26.01 -14.63
CA LEU A 717 18.32 26.72 -14.45
C LEU A 717 17.43 26.60 -15.68
N LEU A 718 18.02 26.71 -16.88
CA LEU A 718 17.32 26.42 -18.14
C LEU A 718 16.78 24.99 -18.16
N MET A 719 17.63 24.02 -17.79
CA MET A 719 17.27 22.61 -17.67
C MET A 719 16.05 22.41 -16.78
N ALA A 720 16.06 22.98 -15.57
CA ALA A 720 14.96 22.90 -14.61
C ALA A 720 13.64 23.41 -15.22
N PHE A 721 13.69 24.52 -15.94
CA PHE A 721 12.53 25.12 -16.60
C PHE A 721 12.04 24.25 -17.77
N VAL A 722 12.86 24.04 -18.81
CA VAL A 722 12.41 23.39 -20.05
C VAL A 722 12.05 21.92 -19.85
N CYS A 723 12.76 21.22 -18.95
CA CYS A 723 12.43 19.82 -18.64
C CYS A 723 11.13 19.70 -17.85
N SER A 724 10.68 20.75 -17.14
CA SER A 724 9.42 20.75 -16.38
C SER A 724 8.21 21.24 -17.16
N LEU A 725 8.38 21.69 -18.41
CA LEU A 725 7.26 22.15 -19.25
C LEU A 725 6.31 21.01 -19.66
N PRO A 726 5.00 21.27 -19.72
CA PRO A 726 4.04 20.38 -20.38
C PRO A 726 4.43 20.06 -21.82
N ARG A 727 4.16 18.82 -22.28
CA ARG A 727 4.56 18.34 -23.62
C ARG A 727 3.92 19.09 -24.79
N ASN A 728 2.78 19.74 -24.57
CA ASN A 728 2.04 20.50 -25.57
C ASN A 728 2.53 21.96 -25.71
N VAL A 729 3.51 22.38 -24.92
CA VAL A 729 4.10 23.73 -25.02
C VAL A 729 5.20 23.72 -26.06
N GLU A 730 5.03 24.52 -27.11
CA GLU A 730 6.05 24.70 -28.14
C GLU A 730 7.24 25.52 -27.60
N ILE A 731 8.45 25.03 -27.83
CA ILE A 731 9.69 25.69 -27.42
C ILE A 731 10.26 26.45 -28.62
N PRO A 732 10.43 27.79 -28.55
CA PRO A 732 10.99 28.58 -29.64
C PRO A 732 12.44 28.18 -29.86
N GLN A 733 12.87 28.20 -31.13
CA GLN A 733 14.23 27.84 -31.52
C GLN A 733 14.69 26.46 -30.98
N LEU A 734 13.77 25.51 -30.76
CA LEU A 734 14.09 24.18 -30.21
C LEU A 734 15.24 23.48 -30.96
N ASN A 735 15.28 23.62 -32.28
CA ASN A 735 16.37 23.07 -33.12
C ASN A 735 17.75 23.64 -32.79
N GLN A 736 17.82 24.94 -32.55
CA GLN A 736 19.04 25.61 -32.14
C GLN A 736 19.40 25.16 -30.72
N LEU A 737 18.43 25.21 -29.80
CA LEU A 737 18.63 24.81 -28.40
C LEU A 737 19.16 23.37 -28.28
N MET A 738 18.58 22.41 -29.00
CA MET A 738 19.02 21.02 -28.99
C MET A 738 20.46 20.86 -29.47
N ARG A 739 20.89 21.62 -30.50
CA ARG A 739 22.27 21.59 -31.01
C ARG A 739 23.25 22.21 -30.02
N GLU A 740 22.92 23.36 -29.44
CA GLU A 740 23.73 24.06 -28.44
C GLU A 740 23.91 23.22 -27.16
N LEU A 741 22.84 22.58 -26.69
CA LEU A 741 22.89 21.64 -25.56
C LEU A 741 23.76 20.43 -25.86
N LEU A 742 23.64 19.85 -27.06
CA LEU A 742 24.45 18.72 -27.47
C LEU A 742 25.94 19.10 -27.57
N GLU A 743 26.25 20.29 -28.09
CA GLU A 743 27.63 20.79 -28.16
C GLU A 743 28.22 21.02 -26.77
N LEU A 744 27.48 21.69 -25.90
CA LEU A 744 27.90 21.95 -24.52
C LEU A 744 28.01 20.68 -23.67
N SER A 745 27.20 19.65 -23.96
CA SER A 745 27.23 18.37 -23.23
C SER A 745 28.58 17.66 -23.32
N CYS A 746 29.39 17.94 -24.34
CA CYS A 746 30.74 17.41 -24.53
C CYS A 746 31.84 18.43 -24.24
N CYS A 747 31.55 19.57 -23.60
CA CYS A 747 32.54 20.58 -23.26
C CYS A 747 33.35 20.18 -22.01
N HIS A 748 34.68 20.08 -22.13
CA HIS A 748 35.55 19.65 -21.02
C HIS A 748 35.71 20.70 -19.90
N SER A 749 35.45 21.99 -20.19
CA SER A 749 35.82 23.12 -19.32
C SER A 749 35.03 23.19 -18.01
N CYS A 750 33.82 22.63 -17.96
CA CYS A 750 32.95 22.67 -16.80
C CYS A 750 32.07 21.40 -16.69
N PRO A 751 32.45 20.42 -15.84
CA PRO A 751 31.69 19.18 -15.65
C PRO A 751 30.23 19.38 -15.19
N PHE A 752 29.97 20.36 -14.33
CA PHE A 752 28.62 20.69 -13.87
C PHE A 752 27.71 21.11 -15.04
N SER A 753 28.19 22.04 -15.87
CA SER A 753 27.45 22.56 -17.03
C SER A 753 27.25 21.51 -18.12
N SER A 754 28.28 20.70 -18.41
CA SER A 754 28.16 19.60 -19.40
C SER A 754 27.16 18.54 -18.93
N THR A 755 27.14 18.21 -17.64
CA THR A 755 26.13 17.30 -17.06
C THR A 755 24.72 17.89 -17.13
N ALA A 756 24.55 19.17 -16.78
CA ALA A 756 23.27 19.87 -16.89
C ALA A 756 22.77 19.93 -18.35
N ALA A 757 23.68 20.16 -19.30
CA ALA A 757 23.37 20.17 -20.73
C ALA A 757 22.95 18.77 -21.22
N ALA A 758 23.67 17.71 -20.83
CA ALA A 758 23.32 16.32 -21.15
C ALA A 758 21.95 15.92 -20.59
N LYS A 759 21.68 16.27 -19.33
CA LYS A 759 20.37 16.07 -18.68
C LYS A 759 19.25 16.81 -19.40
N CYS A 760 19.49 18.09 -19.74
CA CYS A 760 18.53 18.93 -20.44
C CYS A 760 18.20 18.36 -21.83
N PHE A 761 19.24 18.03 -22.60
CA PHE A 761 19.10 17.39 -23.91
C PHE A 761 18.30 16.09 -23.81
N ALA A 762 18.64 15.21 -22.86
CA ALA A 762 17.92 13.96 -22.62
C ALA A 762 16.45 14.17 -22.21
N GLY A 763 16.17 15.16 -21.36
CA GLY A 763 14.82 15.53 -20.95
C GLY A 763 13.96 16.01 -22.12
N LEU A 764 14.52 16.85 -23.00
CA LEU A 764 13.85 17.30 -24.22
C LEU A 764 13.67 16.17 -25.24
N LEU A 765 14.70 15.35 -25.44
CA LEU A 765 14.68 14.16 -26.30
C LEU A 765 13.59 13.17 -25.88
N ASN A 766 13.41 12.97 -24.57
CA ASN A 766 12.36 12.10 -24.04
C ASN A 766 10.95 12.63 -24.33
N LYS A 767 10.75 13.95 -24.26
CA LYS A 767 9.45 14.60 -24.51
C LYS A 767 9.16 14.84 -25.99
N HIS A 768 10.18 14.83 -26.85
CA HIS A 768 10.02 15.13 -28.27
C HIS A 768 9.09 14.12 -28.96
N PRO A 769 8.14 14.57 -29.80
CA PRO A 769 7.30 13.70 -30.62
C PRO A 769 8.14 12.76 -31.50
N ALA A 770 7.65 11.55 -31.74
CA ALA A 770 8.28 10.62 -32.66
C ALA A 770 8.19 11.15 -34.11
N GLY A 771 9.25 10.94 -34.90
CA GLY A 771 9.33 11.38 -36.29
C GLY A 771 10.76 11.71 -36.69
N GLN A 772 10.93 12.10 -37.96
CA GLN A 772 12.24 12.33 -38.59
C GLN A 772 13.16 13.27 -37.79
N GLN A 773 12.59 14.34 -37.23
CA GLN A 773 13.36 15.32 -36.45
C GLN A 773 13.95 14.72 -35.16
N LEU A 774 13.20 13.84 -34.48
CA LEU A 774 13.74 13.10 -33.33
C LEU A 774 14.86 12.17 -33.77
N ASP A 775 14.68 11.46 -34.88
CA ASP A 775 15.70 10.56 -35.43
C ASP A 775 16.99 11.32 -35.80
N GLU A 776 16.87 12.53 -36.36
CA GLU A 776 18.00 13.42 -36.63
C GLU A 776 18.76 13.81 -35.34
N PHE A 777 18.06 14.19 -34.28
CA PHE A 777 18.69 14.47 -32.99
C PHE A 777 19.34 13.25 -32.35
N LEU A 778 18.71 12.08 -32.49
CA LEU A 778 19.26 10.82 -32.01
C LEU A 778 20.54 10.45 -32.76
N GLN A 779 20.54 10.60 -34.08
CA GLN A 779 21.74 10.36 -34.88
C GLN A 779 22.87 11.32 -34.50
N LEU A 780 22.58 12.62 -34.37
CA LEU A 780 23.56 13.61 -33.90
C LEU A 780 24.12 13.26 -32.52
N ALA A 781 23.27 12.80 -31.59
CA ALA A 781 23.71 12.39 -30.27
C ALA A 781 24.59 11.14 -30.31
N VAL A 782 24.23 10.14 -31.09
CA VAL A 782 25.03 8.92 -31.31
C VAL A 782 26.38 9.27 -31.91
N ASP A 783 26.41 10.08 -32.97
CA ASP A 783 27.65 10.50 -33.63
C ASP A 783 28.57 11.26 -32.66
N LYS A 784 27.99 12.14 -31.83
CA LYS A 784 28.72 12.90 -30.82
C LYS A 784 29.28 12.01 -29.71
N VAL A 785 28.49 11.02 -29.25
CA VAL A 785 28.92 10.02 -28.27
C VAL A 785 30.06 9.19 -28.84
N GLU A 786 29.90 8.63 -30.04
CA GLU A 786 30.92 7.77 -30.66
C GLU A 786 32.23 8.52 -30.94
N ALA A 787 32.15 9.76 -31.41
CA ALA A 787 33.34 10.61 -31.58
C ALA A 787 34.02 10.94 -30.24
N GLY A 788 33.24 11.14 -29.18
CA GLY A 788 33.75 11.53 -27.86
C GLY A 788 34.25 10.37 -27.00
N LEU A 789 33.75 9.15 -27.21
CA LEU A 789 34.16 7.95 -26.48
C LEU A 789 35.57 7.45 -26.85
N GLY A 790 36.23 8.04 -27.85
CA GLY A 790 37.65 7.81 -28.11
C GLY A 790 38.56 8.28 -26.96
N SER A 791 39.86 8.02 -27.06
CA SER A 791 40.84 8.60 -26.12
C SER A 791 40.93 10.11 -26.34
N GLY A 792 40.36 10.91 -25.44
CA GLY A 792 40.32 12.37 -25.56
C GLY A 792 39.80 13.08 -24.31
N PRO A 793 39.95 14.42 -24.23
CA PRO A 793 39.61 15.20 -23.03
C PRO A 793 38.11 15.21 -22.70
N CYS A 794 37.25 14.93 -23.69
CA CYS A 794 35.79 14.95 -23.55
C CYS A 794 35.19 13.56 -23.28
N ARG A 795 36.02 12.53 -23.03
CA ARG A 795 35.59 11.13 -22.90
C ARG A 795 34.57 10.91 -21.78
N SER A 796 34.79 11.53 -20.61
CA SER A 796 33.86 11.45 -19.47
C SER A 796 32.53 12.15 -19.75
N GLN A 797 32.56 13.27 -20.46
CA GLN A 797 31.37 14.01 -20.87
C GLN A 797 30.56 13.24 -21.91
N ALA A 798 31.22 12.63 -22.90
CA ALA A 798 30.57 11.77 -23.89
C ALA A 798 29.92 10.54 -23.24
N PHE A 799 30.58 9.94 -22.24
CA PHE A 799 30.00 8.87 -21.42
C PHE A 799 28.77 9.35 -20.63
N THR A 800 28.84 10.55 -20.05
CA THR A 800 27.71 11.16 -19.32
C THR A 800 26.52 11.41 -20.25
N LEU A 801 26.77 11.90 -21.47
CA LEU A 801 25.75 12.06 -22.51
C LEU A 801 25.11 10.71 -22.87
N LEU A 802 25.92 9.65 -23.09
CA LEU A 802 25.42 8.30 -23.37
C LEU A 802 24.48 7.81 -22.26
N LEU A 803 24.83 8.01 -20.99
CA LEU A 803 23.98 7.59 -19.85
C LEU A 803 22.62 8.30 -19.86
N TRP A 804 22.61 9.63 -20.00
CA TRP A 804 21.37 10.40 -19.96
C TRP A 804 20.48 10.15 -21.17
N VAL A 805 21.06 10.04 -22.38
CA VAL A 805 20.31 9.66 -23.59
C VAL A 805 19.76 8.25 -23.45
N THR A 806 20.55 7.28 -22.99
CA THR A 806 20.07 5.91 -22.76
C THR A 806 18.92 5.90 -21.77
N LYS A 807 19.02 6.63 -20.65
CA LYS A 807 17.93 6.75 -19.68
C LYS A 807 16.66 7.30 -20.34
N ALA A 808 16.75 8.42 -21.06
CA ALA A 808 15.63 9.03 -21.75
C ALA A 808 14.92 8.04 -22.70
N LEU A 809 15.68 7.21 -23.41
CA LEU A 809 15.15 6.22 -24.35
C LEU A 809 14.56 4.98 -23.67
N VAL A 810 15.21 4.47 -22.62
CA VAL A 810 14.71 3.35 -21.80
C VAL A 810 13.37 3.71 -21.18
N LEU A 811 13.24 4.91 -20.61
CA LEU A 811 12.01 5.35 -19.96
C LEU A 811 10.81 5.41 -20.92
N ARG A 812 11.03 5.70 -22.20
CA ARG A 812 9.97 5.82 -23.22
C ARG A 812 9.81 4.62 -24.16
N TYR A 813 10.60 3.56 -23.98
CA TYR A 813 10.61 2.37 -24.85
C TYR A 813 11.05 2.64 -26.29
N HIS A 814 11.98 3.57 -26.49
CA HIS A 814 12.47 3.84 -27.83
C HIS A 814 13.31 2.65 -28.36
N PRO A 815 13.17 2.24 -29.64
CA PRO A 815 13.92 1.12 -30.20
C PRO A 815 15.45 1.23 -30.09
N LEU A 816 16.01 2.43 -30.24
CA LEU A 816 17.46 2.66 -30.07
C LEU A 816 17.97 2.42 -28.64
N SER A 817 17.10 2.29 -27.63
CA SER A 817 17.53 2.00 -26.26
C SER A 817 18.31 0.70 -26.13
N SER A 818 17.98 -0.33 -26.93
CA SER A 818 18.71 -1.61 -26.92
C SER A 818 20.14 -1.45 -27.43
N CYS A 819 20.32 -0.69 -28.51
CA CYS A 819 21.63 -0.39 -29.08
C CYS A 819 22.51 0.40 -28.09
N LEU A 820 21.98 1.45 -27.47
CA LEU A 820 22.73 2.25 -26.49
C LEU A 820 23.01 1.48 -25.19
N THR A 821 22.08 0.63 -24.74
CA THR A 821 22.31 -0.23 -23.58
C THR A 821 23.38 -1.28 -23.89
N ALA A 822 23.38 -1.86 -25.10
CA ALA A 822 24.46 -2.73 -25.55
C ALA A 822 25.81 -2.01 -25.62
N ARG A 823 25.82 -0.74 -26.05
CA ARG A 823 27.02 0.11 -26.03
C ARG A 823 27.54 0.31 -24.60
N LEU A 824 26.65 0.62 -23.65
CA LEU A 824 27.00 0.70 -22.22
C LEU A 824 27.52 -0.63 -21.65
N MET A 825 26.90 -1.76 -22.02
CA MET A 825 27.38 -3.09 -21.64
C MET A 825 28.78 -3.37 -22.21
N GLY A 826 29.07 -2.95 -23.44
CA GLY A 826 30.40 -3.06 -24.04
C GLY A 826 31.47 -2.26 -23.30
N LEU A 827 31.10 -1.14 -22.68
CA LEU A 827 32.00 -0.33 -21.85
C LEU A 827 32.31 -0.97 -20.49
N LEU A 828 31.61 -2.03 -20.05
CA LEU A 828 31.94 -2.73 -18.80
C LEU A 828 33.35 -3.33 -18.81
N SER A 829 33.86 -3.68 -20.00
CA SER A 829 35.23 -4.18 -20.21
C SER A 829 36.25 -3.06 -20.47
N ASP A 830 35.83 -1.79 -20.45
CA ASP A 830 36.73 -0.66 -20.65
C ASP A 830 37.60 -0.43 -19.40
N PRO A 831 38.93 -0.28 -19.53
CA PRO A 831 39.83 -0.11 -18.38
C PRO A 831 39.56 1.14 -17.53
N GLU A 832 39.04 2.21 -18.14
CA GLU A 832 38.79 3.49 -17.45
C GLU A 832 37.31 3.68 -17.11
N LEU A 833 36.42 3.41 -18.08
CA LEU A 833 34.99 3.66 -17.95
C LEU A 833 34.23 2.48 -17.35
N GLY A 834 34.81 1.28 -17.27
CA GLY A 834 34.13 0.06 -16.79
C GLY A 834 33.42 0.22 -15.45
N PRO A 835 34.07 0.73 -14.39
CA PRO A 835 33.42 0.96 -13.10
C PRO A 835 32.28 1.99 -13.16
N ALA A 836 32.44 3.05 -13.95
CA ALA A 836 31.44 4.09 -14.14
C ALA A 836 30.24 3.59 -14.98
N ALA A 837 30.49 2.74 -15.98
CA ALA A 837 29.47 2.05 -16.77
C ALA A 837 28.62 1.14 -15.88
N ALA A 838 29.25 0.45 -14.94
CA ALA A 838 28.55 -0.36 -13.94
C ALA A 838 27.65 0.49 -13.01
N ASP A 839 28.14 1.63 -12.52
CA ASP A 839 27.33 2.60 -11.76
C ASP A 839 26.19 3.21 -12.62
N GLY A 840 26.40 3.30 -13.93
CA GLY A 840 25.42 3.77 -14.90
C GLY A 840 24.10 3.00 -14.84
N PHE A 841 24.12 1.68 -14.57
CA PHE A 841 22.89 0.89 -14.40
C PHE A 841 22.05 1.35 -13.20
N SER A 842 22.69 1.87 -12.15
CA SER A 842 21.97 2.49 -11.02
C SER A 842 21.22 3.73 -11.46
N LEU A 843 21.87 4.58 -12.29
CA LEU A 843 21.26 5.77 -12.87
C LEU A 843 20.11 5.41 -13.80
N LEU A 844 20.26 4.40 -14.67
CA LEU A 844 19.19 3.97 -15.58
C LEU A 844 17.93 3.53 -14.81
N MET A 845 18.12 2.83 -13.70
CA MET A 845 17.05 2.19 -12.94
C MET A 845 16.44 3.06 -11.82
N SER A 846 17.15 4.08 -11.33
CA SER A 846 16.66 4.96 -10.25
C SER A 846 15.74 6.05 -10.78
N ASP A 847 14.83 6.55 -9.94
CA ASP A 847 14.04 7.75 -10.26
C ASP A 847 14.94 8.99 -10.17
N CYS A 848 14.77 9.93 -11.10
CA CYS A 848 15.45 11.23 -11.06
C CYS A 848 14.68 12.22 -10.18
N THR A 849 15.39 13.23 -9.68
CA THR A 849 14.81 14.29 -8.84
C THR A 849 14.60 15.61 -9.59
N ASP A 850 15.30 15.81 -10.71
CA ASP A 850 15.36 17.08 -11.45
C ASP A 850 14.81 16.98 -12.89
N VAL A 851 15.24 15.99 -13.67
CA VAL A 851 14.81 15.77 -15.06
C VAL A 851 14.21 14.37 -15.24
N LEU A 852 13.54 14.12 -16.38
CA LEU A 852 13.00 12.78 -16.70
C LEU A 852 12.01 12.24 -15.64
N THR A 853 11.28 13.14 -14.96
CA THR A 853 10.27 12.78 -13.97
C THR A 853 8.87 12.83 -14.57
N ARG A 854 7.95 12.00 -14.06
CA ARG A 854 6.53 12.05 -14.46
C ARG A 854 5.89 13.40 -14.13
N ALA A 855 6.29 13.98 -13.00
CA ALA A 855 5.87 15.32 -12.60
C ALA A 855 6.29 16.34 -13.66
N GLY A 856 7.55 16.33 -14.11
CA GLY A 856 8.04 17.15 -15.23
C GLY A 856 7.58 16.71 -16.63
N HIS A 857 6.46 16.01 -16.75
CA HIS A 857 5.83 15.62 -18.02
C HIS A 857 6.70 14.74 -18.94
N ALA A 858 7.71 14.05 -18.40
CA ALA A 858 8.50 13.07 -19.15
C ALA A 858 7.66 11.83 -19.51
N GLU A 859 7.95 11.24 -20.68
CA GLU A 859 7.41 9.93 -21.07
C GLU A 859 8.11 8.81 -20.30
N VAL A 860 7.47 8.37 -19.21
CA VAL A 860 7.96 7.31 -18.31
C VAL A 860 6.98 6.14 -18.31
N ARG A 861 7.36 5.03 -18.95
CA ARG A 861 6.59 3.79 -19.01
C ARG A 861 6.69 3.06 -17.68
N ILE A 862 5.55 2.71 -17.08
CA ILE A 862 5.48 2.15 -15.71
C ILE A 862 6.34 0.89 -15.56
N MET A 863 6.34 0.01 -16.55
CA MET A 863 7.04 -1.29 -16.50
C MET A 863 8.50 -1.22 -16.99
N PHE A 864 9.11 -0.04 -17.09
CA PHE A 864 10.42 0.07 -17.75
C PHE A 864 11.51 -0.75 -17.07
N ARG A 865 11.42 -0.91 -15.74
CA ARG A 865 12.37 -1.71 -14.97
C ARG A 865 12.24 -3.19 -15.29
N GLN A 866 11.01 -3.71 -15.38
CA GLN A 866 10.74 -5.09 -15.76
C GLN A 866 11.22 -5.36 -17.19
N ARG A 867 10.89 -4.48 -18.13
CA ARG A 867 11.35 -4.60 -19.51
C ARG A 867 12.87 -4.56 -19.61
N PHE A 868 13.51 -3.60 -18.94
CA PHE A 868 14.96 -3.50 -18.91
C PHE A 868 15.61 -4.79 -18.37
N PHE A 869 15.03 -5.36 -17.31
CA PHE A 869 15.47 -6.65 -16.77
C PHE A 869 15.36 -7.77 -17.81
N THR A 870 14.18 -7.98 -18.40
CA THR A 870 13.93 -9.03 -19.39
C THR A 870 14.85 -8.90 -20.61
N ASP A 871 15.05 -7.67 -21.10
CA ASP A 871 15.80 -7.43 -22.33
C ASP A 871 17.33 -7.52 -22.14
N ASN A 872 17.85 -7.22 -20.93
CA ASN A 872 19.31 -7.01 -20.73
C ASN A 872 19.97 -7.94 -19.70
N VAL A 873 19.25 -8.47 -18.71
CA VAL A 873 19.88 -9.33 -17.69
C VAL A 873 20.47 -10.62 -18.26
N PRO A 874 19.83 -11.32 -19.22
CA PRO A 874 20.46 -12.47 -19.87
C PRO A 874 21.83 -12.14 -20.49
N ALA A 875 21.96 -10.99 -21.14
CA ALA A 875 23.22 -10.53 -21.73
C ALA A 875 24.27 -10.16 -20.67
N LEU A 876 23.85 -9.53 -19.56
CA LEU A 876 24.74 -9.24 -18.42
C LEU A 876 25.28 -10.51 -17.76
N VAL A 877 24.44 -11.53 -17.59
CA VAL A 877 24.84 -12.83 -17.02
C VAL A 877 25.80 -13.57 -17.96
N GLN A 878 25.51 -13.59 -19.27
CA GLN A 878 26.43 -14.16 -20.26
C GLN A 878 27.77 -13.41 -20.29
N GLY A 879 27.73 -12.08 -20.25
CA GLY A 879 28.91 -11.22 -20.19
C GLY A 879 29.76 -11.50 -18.95
N PHE A 880 29.14 -11.68 -17.78
CA PHE A 880 29.84 -12.09 -16.56
C PHE A 880 30.60 -13.41 -16.72
N HIS A 881 29.96 -14.43 -17.30
CA HIS A 881 30.60 -15.74 -17.50
C HIS A 881 31.74 -15.71 -18.52
N ALA A 882 31.65 -14.84 -19.54
CA ALA A 882 32.67 -14.68 -20.57
C ALA A 882 33.82 -13.72 -20.17
N ALA A 883 33.62 -12.86 -19.17
CA ALA A 883 34.56 -11.81 -18.78
C ALA A 883 35.80 -12.35 -18.03
N PRO A 884 36.96 -11.69 -18.19
CA PRO A 884 38.15 -11.96 -17.38
C PRO A 884 37.92 -11.51 -15.92
N GLN A 885 38.72 -12.06 -14.99
CA GLN A 885 38.50 -11.92 -13.55
C GLN A 885 38.54 -10.46 -13.03
N ASP A 886 39.29 -9.58 -13.69
CA ASP A 886 39.39 -8.15 -13.40
C ASP A 886 38.15 -7.34 -13.83
N VAL A 887 37.41 -7.82 -14.83
CA VAL A 887 36.20 -7.15 -15.36
C VAL A 887 34.92 -7.68 -14.71
N LYS A 888 34.92 -8.92 -14.23
CA LYS A 888 33.78 -9.55 -13.53
C LYS A 888 33.11 -8.67 -12.46
N PRO A 889 33.83 -7.90 -11.62
CA PRO A 889 33.24 -6.97 -10.67
C PRO A 889 32.25 -5.98 -11.30
N ASN A 890 32.55 -5.47 -12.49
CA ASN A 890 31.71 -4.47 -13.18
C ASN A 890 30.35 -5.08 -13.57
N TYR A 891 30.33 -6.31 -14.07
CA TYR A 891 29.09 -7.03 -14.38
C TYR A 891 28.25 -7.31 -13.13
N LEU A 892 28.88 -7.78 -12.06
CA LEU A 892 28.19 -8.07 -10.78
C LEU A 892 27.62 -6.80 -10.14
N LYS A 893 28.34 -5.67 -10.25
CA LYS A 893 27.88 -4.36 -9.81
C LYS A 893 26.67 -3.90 -10.61
N GLY A 894 26.73 -3.97 -11.95
CA GLY A 894 25.61 -3.63 -12.83
C GLY A 894 24.37 -4.48 -12.56
N LEU A 895 24.52 -5.80 -12.44
CA LEU A 895 23.45 -6.72 -12.07
C LEU A 895 22.83 -6.38 -10.71
N SER A 896 23.67 -6.13 -9.70
CA SER A 896 23.20 -5.74 -8.37
C SER A 896 22.39 -4.44 -8.40
N HIS A 897 22.78 -3.45 -9.20
CA HIS A 897 22.01 -2.21 -9.35
C HIS A 897 20.65 -2.41 -10.02
N VAL A 898 20.57 -3.27 -11.04
CA VAL A 898 19.29 -3.60 -11.70
C VAL A 898 18.36 -4.31 -10.72
N LEU A 899 18.84 -5.35 -10.04
CA LEU A 899 18.03 -6.18 -9.14
C LEU A 899 17.51 -5.38 -7.94
N ASN A 900 18.32 -4.49 -7.36
CA ASN A 900 17.94 -3.62 -6.25
C ASN A 900 16.76 -2.68 -6.55
N ARG A 901 16.47 -2.42 -7.82
CA ARG A 901 15.42 -1.48 -8.24
C ARG A 901 14.21 -2.18 -8.85
N LEU A 902 14.20 -3.51 -8.98
CA LEU A 902 13.08 -4.22 -9.58
C LEU A 902 11.87 -4.29 -8.64
N PRO A 903 10.64 -4.24 -9.20
CA PRO A 903 9.45 -4.60 -8.45
C PRO A 903 9.57 -6.03 -7.91
N LYS A 904 9.24 -6.21 -6.63
CA LYS A 904 9.32 -7.51 -5.93
C LYS A 904 8.58 -8.65 -6.66
N PRO A 905 7.37 -8.47 -7.21
CA PRO A 905 6.68 -9.53 -7.94
C PRO A 905 7.43 -10.05 -9.17
N VAL A 906 8.32 -9.24 -9.75
CA VAL A 906 9.16 -9.62 -10.90
C VAL A 906 10.44 -10.32 -10.43
N LEU A 907 11.01 -9.88 -9.30
CA LEU A 907 12.28 -10.41 -8.78
C LEU A 907 12.12 -11.80 -8.14
N LEU A 908 11.04 -12.05 -7.40
CA LEU A 908 10.88 -13.30 -6.62
C LEU A 908 10.88 -14.58 -7.46
N PRO A 909 10.18 -14.67 -8.62
CA PRO A 909 10.21 -15.87 -9.46
C PRO A 909 11.59 -16.19 -10.05
N GLU A 910 12.38 -15.15 -10.34
CA GLU A 910 13.71 -15.25 -10.95
C GLU A 910 14.83 -15.38 -9.90
N LEU A 911 14.52 -15.18 -8.62
CA LEU A 911 15.50 -15.22 -7.55
C LEU A 911 16.28 -16.55 -7.48
N PRO A 912 15.68 -17.75 -7.63
CA PRO A 912 16.43 -19.01 -7.55
C PRO A 912 17.55 -19.14 -8.60
N THR A 913 17.36 -18.57 -9.80
CA THR A 913 18.36 -18.65 -10.88
C THR A 913 19.49 -17.64 -10.69
N LEU A 914 19.22 -16.51 -10.03
CA LEU A 914 20.17 -15.40 -9.82
C LEU A 914 20.89 -15.43 -8.47
N LEU A 915 20.37 -16.19 -7.50
CA LEU A 915 20.90 -16.18 -6.13
C LEU A 915 22.36 -16.64 -6.05
N SER A 916 22.75 -17.65 -6.83
CA SER A 916 24.16 -18.11 -6.89
C SER A 916 25.11 -16.98 -7.32
N LEU A 917 24.70 -16.19 -8.31
CA LEU A 917 25.46 -15.04 -8.81
C LEU A 917 25.51 -13.89 -7.80
N LEU A 918 24.42 -13.63 -7.07
CA LEU A 918 24.42 -12.67 -5.95
C LEU A 918 25.35 -13.13 -4.82
N LEU A 919 25.37 -14.42 -4.49
CA LEU A 919 26.28 -14.95 -3.48
C LEU A 919 27.76 -14.89 -3.94
N GLU A 920 28.02 -15.04 -5.23
CA GLU A 920 29.34 -14.78 -5.81
C GLU A 920 29.71 -13.30 -5.74
N ALA A 921 28.76 -12.39 -5.94
CA ALA A 921 28.97 -10.94 -5.80
C ALA A 921 29.42 -10.53 -4.39
N LEU A 922 28.94 -11.20 -3.33
CA LEU A 922 29.43 -10.98 -1.97
C LEU A 922 30.92 -11.37 -1.78
N SER A 923 31.47 -12.18 -2.67
CA SER A 923 32.87 -12.61 -2.66
C SER A 923 33.79 -11.66 -3.43
N CYS A 924 33.22 -10.71 -4.17
CA CYS A 924 33.98 -9.68 -4.88
C CYS A 924 34.71 -8.78 -3.86
N PRO A 925 35.98 -8.39 -4.10
CA PRO A 925 36.71 -7.48 -3.21
C PRO A 925 36.15 -6.04 -3.22
N ASP A 926 35.33 -5.68 -4.22
CA ASP A 926 34.73 -4.36 -4.34
C ASP A 926 33.66 -4.12 -3.25
N CYS A 927 33.91 -3.12 -2.38
CA CYS A 927 33.02 -2.76 -1.28
C CYS A 927 31.66 -2.20 -1.74
N VAL A 928 31.58 -1.59 -2.92
CA VAL A 928 30.32 -1.08 -3.49
C VAL A 928 29.48 -2.23 -3.99
N VAL A 929 30.09 -3.23 -4.64
CA VAL A 929 29.40 -4.48 -5.02
C VAL A 929 28.84 -5.14 -3.78
N GLN A 930 29.68 -5.39 -2.77
CA GLN A 930 29.25 -5.97 -1.50
C GLN A 930 28.08 -5.20 -0.87
N LEU A 931 28.16 -3.87 -0.79
CA LEU A 931 27.11 -3.04 -0.20
C LEU A 931 25.80 -3.13 -0.99
N SER A 932 25.89 -3.07 -2.33
CA SER A 932 24.71 -3.15 -3.19
C SER A 932 24.06 -4.52 -3.13
N THR A 933 24.83 -5.61 -3.10
CA THR A 933 24.33 -6.97 -2.97
C THR A 933 23.71 -7.22 -1.59
N LEU A 934 24.34 -6.75 -0.50
CA LEU A 934 23.76 -6.84 0.85
C LEU A 934 22.43 -6.08 0.96
N SER A 935 22.37 -4.87 0.39
CA SER A 935 21.14 -4.07 0.35
C SER A 935 20.02 -4.76 -0.46
N CYS A 936 20.38 -5.59 -1.44
CA CYS A 936 19.45 -6.41 -2.22
C CYS A 936 18.93 -7.59 -1.40
N LEU A 937 19.84 -8.29 -0.71
CA LEU A 937 19.51 -9.52 0.03
C LEU A 937 18.73 -9.24 1.31
N GLN A 938 18.99 -8.13 2.01
CA GLN A 938 18.32 -7.81 3.28
C GLN A 938 16.77 -7.88 3.21
N PRO A 939 16.08 -7.19 2.28
CA PRO A 939 14.63 -7.31 2.17
C PRO A 939 14.19 -8.70 1.70
N LEU A 940 14.97 -9.36 0.83
CA LEU A 940 14.65 -10.70 0.32
C LEU A 940 14.72 -11.79 1.40
N LEU A 941 15.53 -11.61 2.44
CA LEU A 941 15.56 -12.50 3.61
C LEU A 941 14.23 -12.53 4.36
N LEU A 942 13.47 -11.42 4.33
CA LEU A 942 12.17 -11.32 4.98
C LEU A 942 11.04 -11.85 4.10
N GLU A 943 11.18 -11.74 2.78
CA GLU A 943 10.09 -11.96 1.82
C GLU A 943 10.16 -13.29 1.08
N ALA A 944 11.34 -13.90 0.97
CA ALA A 944 11.56 -15.17 0.28
C ALA A 944 12.23 -16.23 1.20
N PRO A 945 11.70 -16.49 2.41
CA PRO A 945 12.38 -17.32 3.40
C PRO A 945 12.63 -18.75 2.90
N GLN A 946 11.74 -19.29 2.07
CA GLN A 946 11.86 -20.64 1.49
C GLN A 946 13.08 -20.76 0.57
N VAL A 947 13.28 -19.79 -0.34
CA VAL A 947 14.42 -19.78 -1.28
C VAL A 947 15.72 -19.50 -0.53
N MET A 948 15.70 -18.56 0.42
CA MET A 948 16.89 -18.18 1.21
C MET A 948 17.36 -19.32 2.14
N SER A 949 16.43 -20.11 2.67
CA SER A 949 16.75 -21.25 3.55
C SER A 949 17.62 -22.31 2.85
N LEU A 950 17.52 -22.45 1.52
CA LEU A 950 18.33 -23.40 0.75
C LEU A 950 19.82 -23.04 0.72
N HIS A 951 20.18 -21.79 1.00
CA HIS A 951 21.55 -21.27 0.94
C HIS A 951 22.06 -20.74 2.28
N VAL A 952 21.45 -21.16 3.39
CA VAL A 952 21.70 -20.57 4.71
C VAL A 952 23.17 -20.65 5.16
N ASP A 953 23.86 -21.75 4.86
CA ASP A 953 25.28 -21.94 5.19
C ASP A 953 26.18 -20.89 4.52
N THR A 954 25.97 -20.70 3.21
CA THR A 954 26.68 -19.69 2.42
C THR A 954 26.36 -18.28 2.90
N LEU A 955 25.08 -17.99 3.16
CA LEU A 955 24.64 -16.67 3.65
C LEU A 955 25.28 -16.33 4.99
N VAL A 956 25.20 -17.24 5.97
CA VAL A 956 25.80 -17.08 7.30
C VAL A 956 27.31 -16.84 7.18
N THR A 957 28.00 -17.69 6.41
CA THR A 957 29.45 -17.58 6.24
C THR A 957 29.87 -16.26 5.59
N LYS A 958 29.20 -15.85 4.51
CA LYS A 958 29.52 -14.60 3.80
C LYS A 958 29.21 -13.36 4.64
N PHE A 959 28.05 -13.30 5.29
CA PHE A 959 27.67 -12.15 6.12
C PHE A 959 28.56 -12.01 7.35
N LEU A 960 28.94 -13.11 8.02
CA LEU A 960 29.88 -13.07 9.12
C LEU A 960 31.26 -12.54 8.69
N ASN A 961 31.77 -12.96 7.52
CA ASN A 961 33.01 -12.43 6.98
C ASN A 961 32.91 -10.93 6.68
N LEU A 962 31.82 -10.48 6.07
CA LEU A 962 31.58 -9.08 5.72
C LEU A 962 31.29 -8.18 6.94
N SER A 963 30.87 -8.74 8.07
CA SER A 963 30.77 -8.00 9.35
C SER A 963 32.13 -7.47 9.85
N SER A 964 33.24 -8.03 9.33
CA SER A 964 34.61 -7.56 9.56
C SER A 964 35.20 -6.78 8.37
N SER A 965 34.39 -6.35 7.40
CA SER A 965 34.85 -5.59 6.22
C SER A 965 35.56 -4.28 6.61
N PRO A 966 36.58 -3.82 5.86
CA PRO A 966 37.18 -2.49 6.09
C PRO A 966 36.17 -1.34 5.87
N SER A 967 35.14 -1.54 5.05
CA SER A 967 34.10 -0.53 4.81
C SER A 967 33.06 -0.54 5.93
N MET A 968 32.88 0.61 6.57
CA MET A 968 31.85 0.78 7.61
C MET A 968 30.44 0.50 7.09
N ALA A 969 30.10 0.94 5.88
CA ALA A 969 28.78 0.75 5.28
C ALA A 969 28.49 -0.74 5.04
N VAL A 970 29.49 -1.48 4.53
CA VAL A 970 29.38 -2.93 4.33
C VAL A 970 29.17 -3.66 5.66
N ARG A 971 29.90 -3.28 6.72
CA ARG A 971 29.70 -3.87 8.05
C ARG A 971 28.30 -3.66 8.58
N ILE A 972 27.75 -2.45 8.44
CA ILE A 972 26.37 -2.12 8.85
C ILE A 972 25.38 -2.99 8.08
N ALA A 973 25.46 -3.01 6.75
CA ALA A 973 24.54 -3.78 5.92
C ALA A 973 24.65 -5.30 6.17
N ALA A 974 25.85 -5.82 6.42
CA ALA A 974 26.07 -7.22 6.76
C ALA A 974 25.43 -7.58 8.12
N LEU A 975 25.55 -6.71 9.13
CA LEU A 975 24.91 -6.89 10.43
C LEU A 975 23.38 -6.82 10.34
N GLN A 976 22.86 -5.94 9.49
CA GLN A 976 21.43 -5.86 9.20
C GLN A 976 20.92 -7.13 8.50
N CYS A 977 21.69 -7.71 7.58
CA CYS A 977 21.40 -9.02 6.99
C CYS A 977 21.46 -10.14 8.03
N MET A 978 22.45 -10.11 8.96
CA MET A 978 22.52 -11.06 10.08
C MET A 978 21.30 -10.96 10.99
N HIS A 979 20.81 -9.74 11.26
CA HIS A 979 19.55 -9.56 11.99
C HIS A 979 18.37 -10.10 11.18
N ALA A 980 18.26 -9.78 9.89
CA ALA A 980 17.16 -10.26 9.04
C ALA A 980 17.12 -11.79 8.90
N LEU A 981 18.27 -12.47 8.95
CA LEU A 981 18.35 -13.93 8.94
C LEU A 981 17.56 -14.59 10.08
N THR A 982 17.38 -13.93 11.24
CA THR A 982 16.63 -14.51 12.37
C THR A 982 15.14 -14.71 12.08
N ARG A 983 14.64 -14.15 10.98
CA ARG A 983 13.26 -14.33 10.50
C ARG A 983 13.07 -15.56 9.64
N LEU A 984 14.15 -16.25 9.25
CA LEU A 984 14.05 -17.55 8.59
C LEU A 984 13.55 -18.63 9.59
N PRO A 985 12.99 -19.75 9.10
CA PRO A 985 12.47 -20.81 9.98
C PRO A 985 13.51 -21.27 11.02
N THR A 986 13.15 -21.17 12.30
CA THR A 986 14.02 -21.49 13.44
C THR A 986 14.77 -22.82 13.31
N PRO A 987 14.16 -23.94 12.84
CA PRO A 987 14.88 -25.21 12.69
C PRO A 987 16.11 -25.14 11.77
N VAL A 988 16.06 -24.28 10.75
CA VAL A 988 17.15 -24.11 9.77
C VAL A 988 18.32 -23.32 10.37
N LEU A 989 18.05 -22.43 11.33
CA LEU A 989 19.04 -21.53 11.92
C LEU A 989 19.73 -22.10 13.17
N LEU A 990 19.06 -22.97 13.92
CA LEU A 990 19.57 -23.52 15.18
C LEU A 990 20.99 -24.12 15.09
N PRO A 991 21.38 -24.86 14.03
CA PRO A 991 22.74 -25.38 13.89
C PRO A 991 23.83 -24.29 13.90
N TYR A 992 23.51 -23.09 13.40
CA TYR A 992 24.46 -21.98 13.24
C TYR A 992 24.50 -21.03 14.44
N LYS A 993 23.49 -21.08 15.33
CA LYS A 993 23.35 -20.17 16.49
C LYS A 993 24.64 -20.03 17.32
N PRO A 994 25.34 -21.11 17.73
CA PRO A 994 26.56 -20.98 18.55
C PRO A 994 27.71 -20.28 17.82
N GLN A 995 27.88 -20.59 16.52
CA GLN A 995 28.91 -19.98 15.67
C GLN A 995 28.64 -18.49 15.47
N VAL A 996 27.40 -18.13 15.14
CA VAL A 996 26.98 -16.76 14.87
C VAL A 996 27.12 -15.88 16.12
N ILE A 997 26.62 -16.31 17.27
CA ILE A 997 26.71 -15.55 18.53
C ILE A 997 28.16 -15.25 18.91
N ARG A 998 29.07 -16.21 18.68
CA ARG A 998 30.50 -16.05 18.93
C ARG A 998 31.14 -15.08 17.95
N ALA A 999 30.83 -15.20 16.66
CA ALA A 999 31.39 -14.32 15.63
C ALA A 999 30.90 -12.86 15.78
N LEU A 1000 29.63 -12.66 16.14
CA LEU A 1000 29.03 -11.33 16.37
C LEU A 1000 29.53 -10.63 17.64
N ALA A 1001 30.34 -11.28 18.49
CA ALA A 1001 30.98 -10.61 19.61
C ALA A 1001 32.02 -9.57 19.14
N LYS A 1002 32.76 -9.86 18.07
CA LYS A 1002 33.83 -8.99 17.53
C LYS A 1002 33.34 -7.60 17.10
N PRO A 1003 32.24 -7.43 16.33
CA PRO A 1003 31.74 -6.10 15.96
C PRO A 1003 31.12 -5.29 17.10
N LEU A 1004 30.96 -5.85 18.32
CA LEU A 1004 30.58 -5.06 19.49
C LEU A 1004 31.69 -4.11 19.94
N ASP A 1005 32.95 -4.45 19.67
CA ASP A 1005 34.12 -3.61 19.95
C ASP A 1005 34.49 -2.69 18.77
N ASP A 1006 33.55 -2.46 17.83
CA ASP A 1006 33.81 -1.61 16.68
C ASP A 1006 34.12 -0.17 17.08
N LYS A 1007 35.07 0.48 16.38
CA LYS A 1007 35.42 1.90 16.60
C LYS A 1007 34.23 2.84 16.36
N LYS A 1008 33.23 2.45 15.55
CA LYS A 1008 32.09 3.29 15.17
C LYS A 1008 30.81 2.89 15.91
N ARG A 1009 30.18 3.85 16.61
CA ARG A 1009 28.95 3.63 17.40
C ARG A 1009 27.80 3.04 16.57
N LEU A 1010 27.62 3.49 15.33
CA LEU A 1010 26.55 2.99 14.45
C LEU A 1010 26.70 1.48 14.17
N VAL A 1011 27.92 0.99 13.99
CA VAL A 1011 28.17 -0.45 13.79
C VAL A 1011 27.84 -1.23 15.07
N ARG A 1012 28.26 -0.73 16.24
CA ARG A 1012 27.95 -1.37 17.53
C ARG A 1012 26.45 -1.48 17.78
N LYS A 1013 25.66 -0.47 17.40
CA LYS A 1013 24.19 -0.49 17.54
C LYS A 1013 23.59 -1.67 16.75
N GLU A 1014 23.93 -1.79 15.47
CA GLU A 1014 23.44 -2.89 14.63
C GLU A 1014 23.94 -4.26 15.11
N ALA A 1015 25.17 -4.33 15.62
CA ALA A 1015 25.73 -5.56 16.19
C ALA A 1015 24.97 -6.02 17.44
N VAL A 1016 24.58 -5.08 18.32
CA VAL A 1016 23.73 -5.38 19.49
C VAL A 1016 22.37 -5.91 19.04
N SER A 1017 21.71 -5.21 18.10
CA SER A 1017 20.40 -5.63 17.58
C SER A 1017 20.46 -7.02 16.93
N ALA A 1018 21.45 -7.29 16.09
CA ALA A 1018 21.61 -8.59 15.45
C ALA A 1018 21.89 -9.69 16.50
N ARG A 1019 22.89 -9.48 17.36
CA ARG A 1019 23.30 -10.50 18.35
C ARG A 1019 22.21 -10.79 19.38
N GLY A 1020 21.45 -9.76 19.79
CA GLY A 1020 20.31 -9.89 20.70
C GLY A 1020 19.25 -10.83 20.15
N GLU A 1021 18.80 -10.63 18.91
CA GLU A 1021 17.82 -11.52 18.27
C GLU A 1021 18.35 -12.95 18.11
N TRP A 1022 19.63 -13.12 17.75
CA TRP A 1022 20.23 -14.47 17.66
C TRP A 1022 20.29 -15.19 19.01
N PHE A 1023 20.42 -14.49 20.14
CA PHE A 1023 20.28 -15.10 21.47
C PHE A 1023 18.86 -15.61 21.70
N LEU A 1024 17.86 -14.84 21.29
CA LEU A 1024 16.44 -15.13 21.50
C LEU A 1024 15.93 -16.28 20.63
N LEU A 1025 16.57 -16.61 19.49
CA LEU A 1025 16.18 -17.72 18.62
C LEU A 1025 15.92 -19.02 19.40
N GLY A 1026 14.68 -19.52 19.35
CA GLY A 1026 14.25 -20.75 20.04
C GLY A 1026 13.82 -20.56 21.50
N SER A 1027 13.71 -19.32 21.98
CA SER A 1027 13.14 -19.00 23.29
C SER A 1027 11.61 -18.96 23.20
N PRO A 1028 10.87 -19.28 24.28
CA PRO A 1028 9.41 -19.16 24.28
C PRO A 1028 9.01 -17.70 23.97
N GLY A 1029 8.33 -17.46 22.84
CA GLY A 1029 7.88 -16.13 22.41
C GLY A 1029 8.70 -15.44 21.30
N SER A 1030 9.74 -16.09 20.74
CA SER A 1030 10.49 -15.57 19.57
C SER A 1030 9.84 -15.91 18.23
#